data_AF-A0A225E4V5-F1
#
_entry.id   AF-A0A225E4V5-F1
#
_cell.length_a   1.000
_cell.length_b   1.000
_cell.length_c   1.000
_cell.angle_alpha   90.00
_cell.angle_beta   90.00
_cell.angle_gamma   90.00
#
_symmetry.space_group_name_H-M   'P 1'
#
loop_
_entity.id
_entity.type
_entity.pdbx_description
1 polymer ?
#
loop_
_entity_poly.entity_id
_entity_poly.type
_entity_poly.pdbx_seq_one_letter_code
_entity_poly.pdbx_strand_id
1 'polypeptide(L)'
;MTDTPAPLTASELEQRLRAVVPAARVVRQRYLRRVLRRSADDCVPVAGVEATVAVGREWLRRADLVPAEVTAGAGDEIVLLTDPGDLFPVARPTGAILRHYWRLLFQIAATTSARKQLGGGPTAAARVAERFVALGPATVIEMRFVLEADHIVPVGANDLSLYTAFVARFADLHHFDPCGLDHVFPSIDDPEAIYRVVAQDAPLDHLFRETRPPGADDPSSTPTTNDRAAVDPGEITVPDLELGIGTMTLEARVAAAVRVGNRVRAAILQTRAALAEGGIDDPAALETARSAIHDGLVKRLAAVLGWNYQKSKAWTEALVPVFVAASLGLWPRAARGLYDLQKIATDLADEISTVDPIEWAVTLCRRPLIRPLTRARDVILLRHLRTAHNYFIRSPLALAALARVEKLLHAEIAAAEERIHAGLEPVIARSLIEAGFRPTNRPEQVALDKLVGELLDRVGERGFIRFGDLRDAVARNQLKMPDLRGPLELLRGDALLRADERLAVDLDGVYRRGEIYLRWIQRGSAVAFGTRAGRWVSKYLALPFGGAFMAVEFARYVRHEGTNLFAFLRSILPHDAEDEAIVDAIGAQLPDTGAVWSSRTPATVEAVTSAPHVAPHTGIAHGHRGVSLSPESLAVTIVLGFVILGLLYHPGFRAGVVGILTWIGRGLHFAFVAVPLAVWRLPVFRALRDNAVTRFVYDFFGTALLVTLSALLILALLGSGPRRLLRWGGIVFAVAAVVSNTPIGRRLRDETAGVADDAWRTFRVNLLPGFVSWILWAFRELVGLVERGLYAIDEWFRFRKGQSSGSLALKIALAIVWFPIAYVIRFAFYLLLEPQVNPVKHFPVVTVSHKLLLPQIGVISNATGLGVGEVGAILSCIPGVFGFIAWELRENWRLYAANRPRQLTPVVLGHHGETMRGLLRSGFHSGTIPALFKKFRAAVRRGSIEGHPIAVGKITHNLADVEHALHDLVARECVPLLRGSVCWKGLTPTASPVHIGVQTIQLGIDVPEFGGQGLRVAFDYHNDAIVARVAAPAWVGQLTRDQHDVFHKMIDGLRAMGSASTESEPAPEWDEWVKFWDEAR
;
A
#
# COMPACT_ATOMS: atom_id res chain seq x y z
N MET A 1 -31.17 36.93 8.28
CA MET A 1 -32.01 35.72 8.28
C MET A 1 -32.01 35.21 6.85
N THR A 2 -31.15 34.24 6.55
CA THR A 2 -31.05 33.62 5.21
C THR A 2 -32.13 32.55 5.10
N ASP A 3 -33.09 32.76 4.20
CA ASP A 3 -34.10 31.77 3.81
C ASP A 3 -33.39 30.47 3.44
N THR A 4 -33.45 29.49 4.33
CA THR A 4 -32.99 28.14 4.03
C THR A 4 -34.15 27.46 3.31
N PRO A 5 -34.03 27.09 2.01
CA PRO A 5 -35.14 26.47 1.30
C PRO A 5 -35.59 25.20 2.03
N ALA A 6 -36.89 25.02 2.15
CA ALA A 6 -37.47 23.86 2.82
C ALA A 6 -36.93 22.54 2.20
N PRO A 7 -36.59 21.53 3.00
CA PRO A 7 -36.04 20.28 2.49
C PRO A 7 -37.07 19.57 1.58
N LEU A 8 -36.62 19.16 0.39
CA LEU A 8 -37.43 18.42 -0.58
C LEU A 8 -38.01 17.15 0.08
N THR A 9 -39.33 17.06 0.19
CA THR A 9 -40.00 15.90 0.79
C THR A 9 -39.98 14.70 -0.16
N ALA A 10 -39.99 13.47 0.37
CA ALA A 10 -39.98 12.25 -0.45
C ALA A 10 -41.18 12.16 -1.42
N SER A 11 -42.35 12.68 -1.02
CA SER A 11 -43.55 12.72 -1.87
C SER A 11 -43.41 13.72 -3.02
N GLU A 12 -42.84 14.90 -2.77
CA GLU A 12 -42.58 15.90 -3.80
C GLU A 12 -41.51 15.42 -4.80
N LEU A 13 -40.46 14.75 -4.30
CA LEU A 13 -39.47 14.09 -5.13
C LEU A 13 -40.13 13.02 -6.02
N GLU A 14 -40.92 12.10 -5.45
CA GLU A 14 -41.58 11.05 -6.22
C GLU A 14 -42.47 11.64 -7.33
N GLN A 15 -43.23 12.71 -7.04
CA GLN A 15 -44.07 13.38 -8.03
C GLN A 15 -43.24 13.91 -9.21
N ARG A 16 -42.12 14.59 -8.94
CA ARG A 16 -41.23 15.13 -9.98
C ARG A 16 -40.56 14.03 -10.80
N LEU A 17 -40.20 12.91 -10.19
CA LEU A 17 -39.63 11.75 -10.88
C LEU A 17 -40.67 11.03 -11.75
N ARG A 18 -41.90 10.90 -11.27
CA ARG A 18 -43.00 10.25 -12.01
C ARG A 18 -43.51 11.05 -13.21
N ALA A 19 -43.29 12.35 -13.22
CA ALA A 19 -43.56 13.19 -14.40
C ALA A 19 -42.71 12.77 -15.61
N VAL A 20 -41.56 12.16 -15.36
CA VAL A 20 -40.57 11.76 -16.36
C VAL A 20 -40.56 10.25 -16.57
N VAL A 21 -40.56 9.48 -15.47
CA VAL A 21 -40.62 8.01 -15.48
C VAL A 21 -41.82 7.56 -14.63
N PRO A 22 -43.00 7.31 -15.22
CA PRO A 22 -44.23 6.97 -14.47
C PRO A 22 -44.11 5.74 -13.55
N ALA A 23 -43.19 4.83 -13.87
CA ALA A 23 -42.88 3.62 -13.12
C ALA A 23 -42.03 3.86 -11.86
N ALA A 24 -41.48 5.07 -11.65
CA ALA A 24 -40.63 5.40 -10.51
C ALA A 24 -41.43 5.45 -9.19
N ARG A 25 -40.88 4.87 -8.12
CA ARG A 25 -41.38 4.94 -6.74
C ARG A 25 -40.23 5.17 -5.77
N VAL A 26 -40.42 6.04 -4.80
CA VAL A 26 -39.42 6.29 -3.75
C VAL A 26 -39.70 5.38 -2.56
N VAL A 27 -38.69 4.61 -2.15
CA VAL A 27 -38.77 3.66 -1.04
C VAL A 27 -37.57 3.80 -0.11
N ARG A 28 -37.76 3.45 1.17
CA ARG A 28 -36.63 3.36 2.12
C ARG A 28 -35.59 2.35 1.64
N GLN A 29 -34.31 2.63 1.89
CA GLN A 29 -33.18 1.81 1.41
C GLN A 29 -33.30 0.32 1.81
N ARG A 30 -33.88 0.04 2.98
CA ARG A 30 -34.13 -1.33 3.46
C ARG A 30 -34.99 -2.17 2.51
N TYR A 31 -36.00 -1.56 1.88
CA TYR A 31 -36.90 -2.26 0.96
C TYR A 31 -36.16 -2.60 -0.34
N LEU A 32 -35.37 -1.66 -0.84
CA LEU A 32 -34.53 -1.85 -2.01
C LEU A 32 -33.51 -2.98 -1.79
N ARG A 33 -32.85 -3.03 -0.63
CA ARG A 33 -31.93 -4.12 -0.23
C ARG A 33 -32.63 -5.48 -0.16
N ARG A 34 -33.87 -5.54 0.36
CA ARG A 34 -34.67 -6.80 0.37
C ARG A 34 -34.99 -7.27 -1.04
N VAL A 35 -35.39 -6.37 -1.93
CA VAL A 35 -35.69 -6.66 -3.33
C VAL A 35 -34.45 -7.20 -4.04
N LEU A 36 -33.29 -6.55 -3.90
CA LEU A 36 -32.02 -6.99 -4.50
C LEU A 36 -31.57 -8.36 -3.98
N ARG A 37 -31.70 -8.63 -2.67
CA ARG A 37 -31.36 -9.94 -2.09
C ARG A 37 -32.29 -11.03 -2.63
N ARG A 38 -33.60 -10.80 -2.62
CA ARG A 38 -34.59 -11.80 -3.06
C ARG A 38 -34.52 -12.05 -4.57
N SER A 39 -34.26 -11.03 -5.38
CA SER A 39 -34.12 -11.20 -6.82
C SER A 39 -32.88 -12.01 -7.18
N ALA A 40 -31.78 -11.84 -6.45
CA ALA A 40 -30.58 -12.66 -6.60
C ALA A 40 -30.86 -14.14 -6.26
N ASP A 41 -31.64 -14.41 -5.19
CA ASP A 41 -32.04 -15.77 -4.80
C ASP A 41 -32.97 -16.44 -5.83
N ASP A 42 -33.92 -15.67 -6.37
CA ASP A 42 -34.91 -16.16 -7.35
C ASP A 42 -34.36 -16.15 -8.79
N CYS A 43 -33.09 -15.78 -8.99
CA CYS A 43 -32.46 -15.56 -10.30
C CYS A 43 -33.29 -14.64 -11.22
N VAL A 44 -34.06 -13.72 -10.63
CA VAL A 44 -34.83 -12.75 -11.39
C VAL A 44 -33.86 -11.69 -11.89
N PRO A 45 -33.81 -11.46 -13.21
CA PRO A 45 -32.96 -10.42 -13.73
C PRO A 45 -33.45 -9.05 -13.28
N VAL A 46 -32.50 -8.24 -12.82
CA VAL A 46 -32.76 -6.92 -12.29
C VAL A 46 -31.78 -5.94 -12.92
N ALA A 47 -32.27 -4.76 -13.28
CA ALA A 47 -31.45 -3.64 -13.72
C ALA A 47 -31.32 -2.64 -12.55
N GLY A 48 -30.16 -2.54 -11.91
CA GLY A 48 -30.02 -1.67 -10.74
C GLY A 48 -28.63 -1.60 -10.11
N VAL A 49 -28.46 -0.59 -9.26
CA VAL A 49 -27.27 -0.29 -8.42
C VAL A 49 -27.74 -0.22 -6.95
N GLU A 50 -26.85 -0.16 -5.94
CA GLU A 50 -27.21 -0.11 -4.50
C GLU A 50 -28.30 0.92 -4.12
N ALA A 51 -28.57 1.94 -4.95
CA ALA A 51 -29.57 2.98 -4.70
C ALA A 51 -30.84 2.92 -5.58
N THR A 52 -30.89 2.08 -6.61
CA THR A 52 -32.04 2.00 -7.55
C THR A 52 -32.20 0.64 -8.20
N VAL A 53 -33.43 0.22 -8.46
CA VAL A 53 -33.72 -1.12 -8.99
C VAL A 53 -34.97 -1.16 -9.87
N ALA A 54 -34.89 -1.74 -11.07
CA ALA A 54 -36.02 -2.02 -11.94
C ALA A 54 -36.37 -3.51 -11.92
N VAL A 55 -37.62 -3.84 -11.61
CA VAL A 55 -38.13 -5.21 -11.47
C VAL A 55 -39.53 -5.36 -12.07
N GLY A 56 -39.92 -6.60 -12.36
CA GLY A 56 -41.29 -6.91 -12.77
C GLY A 56 -42.29 -6.69 -11.63
N ARG A 57 -43.34 -5.91 -11.88
CA ARG A 57 -44.37 -5.54 -10.89
C ARG A 57 -45.07 -6.76 -10.29
N GLU A 58 -45.38 -7.75 -11.11
CA GLU A 58 -46.08 -8.97 -10.67
C GLU A 58 -45.19 -9.88 -9.83
N TRP A 59 -43.90 -9.96 -10.15
CA TRP A 59 -42.95 -10.68 -9.29
C TRP A 59 -42.81 -9.98 -7.94
N LEU A 60 -42.67 -8.65 -7.94
CA LEU A 60 -42.53 -7.87 -6.70
C LEU A 60 -43.77 -8.00 -5.80
N ARG A 61 -44.97 -8.01 -6.39
CA ARG A 61 -46.24 -8.24 -5.69
C ARG A 61 -46.31 -9.63 -5.06
N ARG A 62 -45.93 -10.68 -5.80
CA ARG A 62 -45.87 -12.07 -5.28
C ARG A 62 -44.81 -12.27 -4.21
N ALA A 63 -43.72 -11.51 -4.27
CA ALA A 63 -42.63 -11.59 -3.31
C ALA A 63 -42.93 -10.88 -1.98
N ASP A 64 -43.94 -10.00 -1.93
CA ASP A 64 -44.41 -9.25 -0.75
C ASP A 64 -43.28 -8.55 0.04
N LEU A 65 -42.35 -7.93 -0.70
CA LEU A 65 -41.14 -7.32 -0.11
C LEU A 65 -41.30 -5.84 0.24
N VAL A 66 -42.32 -5.19 -0.32
CA VAL A 66 -42.59 -3.74 -0.21
C VAL A 66 -44.07 -3.52 0.10
N PRO A 67 -44.45 -2.39 0.73
CA PRO A 67 -45.86 -2.09 1.00
C PRO A 67 -46.71 -2.17 -0.27
N ALA A 68 -47.94 -2.68 -0.15
CA ALA A 68 -48.84 -2.91 -1.29
C ALA A 68 -49.05 -1.65 -2.15
N GLU A 69 -49.09 -0.47 -1.51
CA GLU A 69 -49.21 0.86 -2.13
C GLU A 69 -48.11 1.15 -3.17
N VAL A 70 -46.88 0.66 -2.94
CA VAL A 70 -45.74 0.85 -3.87
C VAL A 70 -46.00 0.12 -5.18
N THR A 71 -46.61 -1.08 -5.12
CA THR A 71 -46.92 -1.90 -6.30
C THR A 71 -48.20 -1.49 -7.04
N ALA A 72 -48.89 -0.43 -6.58
CA ALA A 72 -50.11 0.07 -7.20
C ALA A 72 -49.85 0.82 -8.53
N GLY A 73 -50.76 0.65 -9.51
CA GLY A 73 -50.70 1.26 -10.84
C GLY A 73 -50.59 0.26 -12.01
N ALA A 74 -50.63 0.79 -13.23
CA ALA A 74 -50.51 0.02 -14.49
C ALA A 74 -49.06 -0.06 -14.98
N GLY A 75 -48.71 -1.13 -15.71
CA GLY A 75 -47.39 -1.37 -16.31
C GLY A 75 -46.63 -2.56 -15.71
N ASP A 76 -45.92 -3.30 -16.56
CA ASP A 76 -45.27 -4.56 -16.21
C ASP A 76 -43.98 -4.40 -15.39
N GLU A 77 -43.29 -3.26 -15.51
CA GLU A 77 -42.07 -2.93 -14.76
C GLU A 77 -42.30 -1.78 -13.76
N ILE A 78 -41.56 -1.83 -12.65
CA ILE A 78 -41.54 -0.81 -11.61
C ILE A 78 -40.10 -0.46 -11.26
N VAL A 79 -39.82 0.83 -11.09
CA VAL A 79 -38.48 1.35 -10.74
C VAL A 79 -38.52 1.86 -9.31
N LEU A 80 -37.76 1.23 -8.41
CA LEU A 80 -37.64 1.65 -7.03
C LEU A 80 -36.38 2.50 -6.86
N LEU A 81 -36.51 3.63 -6.18
CA LEU A 81 -35.45 4.58 -5.90
C LEU A 81 -35.34 4.79 -4.39
N THR A 82 -34.12 4.91 -3.88
CA THR A 82 -33.90 5.10 -2.44
C THR A 82 -34.35 6.49 -2.00
N ASP A 83 -34.97 6.58 -0.82
CA ASP A 83 -35.36 7.84 -0.17
C ASP A 83 -34.14 8.77 0.06
N PRO A 84 -34.26 10.09 -0.23
CA PRO A 84 -33.14 11.02 -0.10
C PRO A 84 -32.62 11.14 1.34
N GLY A 85 -33.50 10.98 2.33
CA GLY A 85 -33.12 11.01 3.74
C GLY A 85 -32.26 9.82 4.18
N ASP A 86 -32.30 8.71 3.44
CA ASP A 86 -31.43 7.56 3.66
C ASP A 86 -30.07 7.71 2.92
N LEU A 87 -30.01 8.53 1.86
CA LEU A 87 -28.81 8.74 1.02
C LEU A 87 -27.94 9.93 1.46
N PHE A 88 -28.55 11.02 1.91
CA PHE A 88 -27.87 12.27 2.23
C PHE A 88 -27.99 12.59 3.72
N PRO A 89 -26.97 12.24 4.54
CA PRO A 89 -26.98 12.57 5.96
C PRO A 89 -26.82 14.07 6.25
N VAL A 90 -26.44 14.86 5.24
CA VAL A 90 -26.29 16.32 5.30
C VAL A 90 -27.19 16.95 4.24
N ALA A 91 -27.86 18.04 4.60
CA ALA A 91 -28.73 18.79 3.69
C ALA A 91 -27.98 19.24 2.44
N ARG A 92 -28.58 19.03 1.26
CA ARG A 92 -28.06 19.46 -0.05
C ARG A 92 -29.08 20.34 -0.78
N PRO A 93 -28.63 21.22 -1.69
CA PRO A 93 -29.53 21.98 -2.55
C PRO A 93 -30.44 21.05 -3.36
N THR A 94 -31.70 21.46 -3.57
CA THR A 94 -32.70 20.67 -4.29
C THR A 94 -32.27 20.30 -5.70
N GLY A 95 -31.62 21.22 -6.44
CA GLY A 95 -31.11 20.96 -7.79
C GLY A 95 -30.06 19.84 -7.83
N ALA A 96 -29.18 19.78 -6.84
CA ALA A 96 -28.14 18.76 -6.71
C ALA A 96 -28.73 17.38 -6.34
N ILE A 97 -29.78 17.36 -5.51
CA ILE A 97 -30.55 16.14 -5.21
C ILE A 97 -31.21 15.63 -6.51
N LEU A 98 -31.92 16.50 -7.24
CA LEU A 98 -32.59 16.14 -8.49
C LEU A 98 -31.60 15.67 -9.58
N ARG A 99 -30.41 16.29 -9.68
CA ARG A 99 -29.33 15.80 -10.56
C ARG A 99 -28.85 14.40 -10.17
N HIS A 100 -28.79 14.07 -8.88
CA HIS A 100 -28.45 12.71 -8.44
C HIS A 100 -29.52 11.69 -8.89
N TYR A 101 -30.81 12.00 -8.74
CA TYR A 101 -31.87 11.10 -9.19
C TYR A 101 -31.98 11.02 -10.72
N TRP A 102 -31.64 12.09 -11.44
CA TRP A 102 -31.49 12.05 -12.90
C TRP A 102 -30.47 10.99 -13.33
N ARG A 103 -29.31 10.95 -12.67
CA ARG A 103 -28.28 9.91 -12.91
C ARG A 103 -28.84 8.49 -12.72
N LEU A 104 -29.60 8.26 -11.64
CA LEU A 104 -30.19 6.96 -11.35
C LEU A 104 -31.24 6.55 -12.40
N LEU A 105 -32.12 7.46 -12.79
CA LEU A 105 -33.12 7.21 -13.83
C LEU A 105 -32.48 6.93 -15.19
N PHE A 106 -31.46 7.71 -15.54
CA PHE A 106 -30.72 7.54 -16.78
C PHE A 106 -30.00 6.18 -16.86
N GLN A 107 -29.34 5.76 -15.79
CA GLN A 107 -28.67 4.46 -15.71
C GLN A 107 -29.65 3.29 -15.91
N ILE A 108 -30.83 3.36 -15.28
CA ILE A 108 -31.86 2.33 -15.47
C ILE A 108 -32.38 2.34 -16.90
N ALA A 109 -32.68 3.51 -17.46
CA ALA A 109 -33.17 3.63 -18.83
C ALA A 109 -32.17 3.05 -19.84
N ALA A 110 -30.88 3.35 -19.68
CA ALA A 110 -29.81 2.80 -20.49
C ALA A 110 -29.70 1.26 -20.35
N THR A 111 -29.75 0.74 -19.12
CA THR A 111 -29.72 -0.72 -18.86
C THR A 111 -30.89 -1.44 -19.52
N THR A 112 -32.11 -0.91 -19.33
CA THR A 112 -33.34 -1.51 -19.85
C THR A 112 -33.39 -1.44 -21.38
N SER A 113 -32.93 -0.34 -21.98
CA SER A 113 -32.82 -0.20 -23.44
C SER A 113 -31.84 -1.24 -24.01
N ALA A 114 -30.61 -1.31 -23.47
CA ALA A 114 -29.59 -2.27 -23.89
C ALA A 114 -30.10 -3.71 -23.79
N ARG A 115 -30.75 -4.05 -22.66
CA ARG A 115 -31.32 -5.38 -22.46
C ARG A 115 -32.41 -5.72 -23.48
N LYS A 116 -33.33 -4.78 -23.76
CA LYS A 116 -34.39 -4.98 -24.76
C LYS A 116 -33.82 -5.17 -26.16
N GLN A 117 -32.79 -4.41 -26.53
CA GLN A 117 -32.18 -4.45 -27.85
C GLN A 117 -31.32 -5.71 -28.07
N LEU A 118 -30.62 -6.19 -27.04
CA LEU A 118 -29.84 -7.44 -27.09
C LEU A 118 -30.73 -8.69 -27.05
N GLY A 119 -31.93 -8.61 -26.47
CA GLY A 119 -32.87 -9.72 -26.34
C GLY A 119 -32.47 -10.73 -25.26
N GLY A 120 -33.02 -11.96 -25.34
CA GLY A 120 -32.71 -13.06 -24.43
C GLY A 120 -32.33 -14.35 -25.16
N GLY A 121 -31.68 -15.28 -24.47
CA GLY A 121 -31.28 -16.58 -25.02
C GLY A 121 -29.92 -16.59 -25.74
N PRO A 122 -29.62 -17.62 -26.55
CA PRO A 122 -28.32 -17.82 -27.19
C PRO A 122 -27.89 -16.68 -28.14
N THR A 123 -28.85 -16.00 -28.76
CA THR A 123 -28.62 -14.85 -29.65
C THR A 123 -28.07 -13.63 -28.92
N ALA A 124 -28.49 -13.41 -27.67
CA ALA A 124 -27.97 -12.33 -26.83
C ALA A 124 -26.50 -12.58 -26.45
N ALA A 125 -26.12 -13.83 -26.17
CA ALA A 125 -24.74 -14.19 -25.86
C ALA A 125 -23.80 -13.93 -27.04
N ALA A 126 -24.23 -14.25 -28.27
CA ALA A 126 -23.46 -13.98 -29.49
C ALA A 126 -23.25 -12.47 -29.73
N ARG A 127 -24.31 -11.66 -29.56
CA ARG A 127 -24.20 -10.19 -29.69
C ARG A 127 -23.30 -9.59 -28.62
N VAL A 128 -23.40 -10.02 -27.37
CA VAL A 128 -22.52 -9.55 -26.29
C VAL A 128 -21.07 -9.94 -26.56
N ALA A 129 -20.80 -11.15 -27.06
CA ALA A 129 -19.46 -11.55 -27.47
C ALA A 129 -18.90 -10.65 -28.58
N GLU A 130 -19.72 -10.28 -29.58
CA GLU A 130 -19.34 -9.31 -30.62
C GLU A 130 -19.00 -7.94 -30.02
N ARG A 131 -19.77 -7.46 -29.04
CA ARG A 131 -19.47 -6.20 -28.32
C ARG A 131 -18.18 -6.30 -27.53
N PHE A 132 -17.91 -7.43 -26.87
CA PHE A 132 -16.64 -7.61 -26.14
C PHE A 132 -15.43 -7.61 -27.07
N VAL A 133 -15.57 -8.15 -28.28
CA VAL A 133 -14.54 -8.04 -29.33
C VAL A 133 -14.34 -6.58 -29.73
N ALA A 134 -15.43 -5.83 -29.95
CA ALA A 134 -15.37 -4.41 -30.35
C ALA A 134 -14.82 -3.48 -29.25
N LEU A 135 -15.14 -3.73 -27.98
CA LEU A 135 -14.61 -2.98 -26.83
C LEU A 135 -13.12 -3.27 -26.56
N GLY A 136 -12.65 -4.43 -27.00
CA GLY A 136 -11.31 -4.90 -26.77
C GLY A 136 -11.11 -5.56 -25.39
N PRO A 137 -10.12 -6.45 -25.27
CA PRO A 137 -9.91 -7.27 -24.06
C PRO A 137 -9.55 -6.47 -22.80
N ALA A 138 -8.78 -5.37 -22.92
CA ALA A 138 -8.39 -4.55 -21.76
C ALA A 138 -9.63 -3.94 -21.08
N THR A 139 -10.51 -3.32 -21.88
CA THR A 139 -11.80 -2.77 -21.43
C THR A 139 -12.67 -3.84 -20.79
N VAL A 140 -12.75 -5.05 -21.36
CA VAL A 140 -13.58 -6.15 -20.86
C VAL A 140 -13.08 -6.68 -19.51
N ILE A 141 -11.76 -6.84 -19.35
CA ILE A 141 -11.15 -7.27 -18.09
C ILE A 141 -11.35 -6.20 -17.02
N GLU A 142 -11.14 -4.93 -17.36
CA GLU A 142 -11.30 -3.80 -16.45
C GLU A 142 -12.75 -3.62 -16.03
N MET A 143 -13.71 -3.62 -16.97
CA MET A 143 -15.13 -3.45 -16.63
C MET A 143 -15.62 -4.56 -15.70
N ARG A 144 -15.18 -5.82 -15.91
CA ARG A 144 -15.52 -6.92 -15.01
C ARG A 144 -15.00 -6.65 -13.61
N PHE A 145 -13.71 -6.33 -13.49
CA PHE A 145 -13.10 -6.07 -12.20
C PHE A 145 -13.75 -4.87 -11.48
N VAL A 146 -13.94 -3.75 -12.18
CA VAL A 146 -14.48 -2.51 -11.60
C VAL A 146 -15.93 -2.72 -11.16
N LEU A 147 -16.78 -3.31 -12.00
CA LEU A 147 -18.20 -3.51 -11.69
C LEU A 147 -18.40 -4.55 -10.58
N GLU A 148 -17.57 -5.60 -10.51
CA GLU A 148 -17.60 -6.57 -9.40
C GLU A 148 -17.06 -5.96 -8.09
N ALA A 149 -15.95 -5.22 -8.17
CA ALA A 149 -15.31 -4.62 -7.00
C ALA A 149 -16.12 -3.46 -6.40
N ASP A 150 -16.85 -2.72 -7.24
CA ASP A 150 -17.80 -1.69 -6.81
C ASP A 150 -19.20 -2.27 -6.53
N HIS A 151 -19.36 -3.60 -6.60
CA HIS A 151 -20.60 -4.32 -6.30
C HIS A 151 -21.81 -3.91 -7.15
N ILE A 152 -21.56 -3.42 -8.36
CA ILE A 152 -22.60 -3.14 -9.36
C ILE A 152 -23.13 -4.46 -9.93
N VAL A 153 -22.25 -5.46 -10.08
CA VAL A 153 -22.62 -6.84 -10.46
C VAL A 153 -22.04 -7.85 -9.46
N PRO A 154 -22.69 -9.01 -9.24
CA PRO A 154 -22.12 -10.07 -8.42
C PRO A 154 -20.88 -10.68 -9.08
N VAL A 155 -19.96 -11.21 -8.28
CA VAL A 155 -18.76 -11.91 -8.78
C VAL A 155 -19.17 -13.10 -9.64
N GLY A 156 -18.65 -13.17 -10.86
CA GLY A 156 -19.02 -14.21 -11.83
C GLY A 156 -20.38 -13.99 -12.48
N ALA A 157 -20.86 -12.73 -12.53
CA ALA A 157 -22.03 -12.37 -13.31
C ALA A 157 -21.90 -12.83 -14.78
N ASN A 158 -23.03 -13.22 -15.37
CA ASN A 158 -23.08 -13.57 -16.79
C ASN A 158 -22.76 -12.35 -17.66
N ASP A 159 -22.28 -12.60 -18.88
CA ASP A 159 -21.75 -11.56 -19.76
C ASP A 159 -22.80 -10.52 -20.16
N LEU A 160 -24.08 -10.93 -20.31
CA LEU A 160 -25.16 -10.00 -20.59
C LEU A 160 -25.35 -8.99 -19.46
N SER A 161 -25.40 -9.46 -18.21
CA SER A 161 -25.58 -8.59 -17.04
C SER A 161 -24.37 -7.68 -16.85
N LEU A 162 -23.17 -8.21 -17.09
CA LEU A 162 -21.94 -7.43 -17.07
C LEU A 162 -21.96 -6.30 -18.11
N TYR A 163 -22.29 -6.62 -19.37
CA TYR A 163 -22.33 -5.65 -20.45
C TYR A 163 -23.37 -4.56 -20.20
N THR A 164 -24.61 -4.92 -19.84
CA THR A 164 -25.65 -3.91 -19.62
C THR A 164 -25.34 -3.00 -18.42
N ALA A 165 -24.69 -3.53 -17.38
CA ALA A 165 -24.20 -2.72 -16.26
C ALA A 165 -23.07 -1.77 -16.69
N PHE A 166 -22.17 -2.24 -17.57
CA PHE A 166 -21.15 -1.40 -18.17
C PHE A 166 -21.75 -0.26 -19.00
N VAL A 167 -22.73 -0.54 -19.87
CA VAL A 167 -23.45 0.48 -20.67
C VAL A 167 -23.98 1.61 -19.77
N ALA A 168 -24.70 1.26 -18.71
CA ALA A 168 -25.27 2.24 -17.79
C ALA A 168 -24.19 3.04 -17.06
N ARG A 169 -23.13 2.37 -16.59
CA ARG A 169 -22.05 3.03 -15.84
C ARG A 169 -21.21 3.94 -16.74
N PHE A 170 -20.91 3.51 -17.96
CA PHE A 170 -20.21 4.30 -18.95
C PHE A 170 -21.03 5.53 -19.36
N ALA A 171 -22.31 5.35 -19.66
CA ALA A 171 -23.21 6.45 -20.02
C ALA A 171 -23.31 7.52 -18.92
N ASP A 172 -23.46 7.08 -17.65
CA ASP A 172 -23.48 7.97 -16.49
C ASP A 172 -22.22 8.85 -16.39
N LEU A 173 -21.04 8.25 -16.54
CA LEU A 173 -19.78 8.99 -16.46
C LEU A 173 -19.61 9.91 -17.68
N HIS A 174 -19.84 9.40 -18.89
CA HIS A 174 -19.69 10.17 -20.13
C HIS A 174 -20.56 11.44 -20.15
N HIS A 175 -21.77 11.41 -19.60
CA HIS A 175 -22.66 12.59 -19.58
C HIS A 175 -22.55 13.46 -18.34
N PHE A 176 -22.33 12.87 -17.15
CA PHE A 176 -22.39 13.62 -15.88
C PHE A 176 -21.04 13.93 -15.26
N ASP A 177 -19.98 13.19 -15.62
CA ASP A 177 -18.63 13.28 -15.07
C ASP A 177 -17.56 12.75 -16.04
N PRO A 178 -17.30 13.42 -17.19
CA PRO A 178 -16.37 12.94 -18.20
C PRO A 178 -14.95 12.72 -17.65
N CYS A 179 -14.47 13.60 -16.76
CA CYS A 179 -13.17 13.45 -16.10
C CYS A 179 -13.10 12.22 -15.19
N GLY A 180 -14.25 11.75 -14.69
CA GLY A 180 -14.33 10.52 -13.91
C GLY A 180 -14.06 9.25 -14.72
N LEU A 181 -14.19 9.28 -16.06
CA LEU A 181 -13.92 8.12 -16.93
C LEU A 181 -12.48 7.65 -16.79
N ASP A 182 -11.50 8.56 -16.88
CA ASP A 182 -10.08 8.26 -16.76
C ASP A 182 -9.70 7.64 -15.40
N HIS A 183 -10.56 7.80 -14.38
CA HIS A 183 -10.32 7.28 -13.03
C HIS A 183 -11.09 6.00 -12.72
N VAL A 184 -12.22 5.77 -13.39
CA VAL A 184 -13.05 4.58 -13.21
C VAL A 184 -12.66 3.50 -14.21
N PHE A 185 -12.44 3.87 -15.47
CA PHE A 185 -12.04 3.02 -16.59
C PHE A 185 -10.79 3.57 -17.31
N PRO A 186 -9.63 3.61 -16.62
CA PRO A 186 -8.37 4.13 -17.18
C PRO A 186 -7.86 3.38 -18.41
N SER A 187 -8.36 2.19 -18.73
CA SER A 187 -7.98 1.47 -19.95
C SER A 187 -8.65 1.98 -21.23
N ILE A 188 -9.60 2.91 -21.12
CA ILE A 188 -10.31 3.50 -22.27
C ILE A 188 -9.53 4.71 -22.78
N ASP A 189 -8.82 4.53 -23.90
CA ASP A 189 -8.05 5.62 -24.54
C ASP A 189 -8.95 6.55 -25.39
N ASP A 190 -9.98 6.01 -26.04
CA ASP A 190 -10.94 6.76 -26.87
C ASP A 190 -12.38 6.53 -26.37
N PRO A 191 -12.88 7.38 -25.46
CA PRO A 191 -14.26 7.31 -24.98
C PRO A 191 -15.30 7.40 -26.11
N GLU A 192 -15.03 8.11 -27.19
CA GLU A 192 -15.98 8.25 -28.31
C GLU A 192 -16.07 6.99 -29.16
N ALA A 193 -14.98 6.22 -29.29
CA ALA A 193 -15.05 4.87 -29.85
C ALA A 193 -15.95 3.95 -29.01
N ILE A 194 -15.80 3.98 -27.68
CA ILE A 194 -16.64 3.18 -26.79
C ILE A 194 -18.10 3.64 -26.85
N TYR A 195 -18.34 4.96 -26.88
CA TYR A 195 -19.68 5.52 -27.05
C TYR A 195 -20.35 4.99 -28.33
N ARG A 196 -19.65 4.96 -29.46
CA ARG A 196 -20.18 4.40 -30.73
C ARG A 196 -20.53 2.91 -30.65
N VAL A 197 -19.84 2.12 -29.82
CA VAL A 197 -20.18 0.71 -29.60
C VAL A 197 -21.44 0.60 -28.75
N VAL A 198 -21.47 1.32 -27.63
CA VAL A 198 -22.58 1.26 -26.67
C VAL A 198 -23.87 1.86 -27.23
N ALA A 199 -23.78 2.93 -28.02
CA ALA A 199 -24.91 3.61 -28.65
C ALA A 199 -25.69 2.73 -29.64
N GLN A 200 -25.08 1.64 -30.13
CA GLN A 200 -25.76 0.66 -30.98
C GLN A 200 -26.85 -0.12 -30.22
N ASP A 201 -26.74 -0.21 -28.89
CA ASP A 201 -27.65 -1.01 -28.05
C ASP A 201 -28.53 -0.12 -27.15
N ALA A 202 -28.22 1.18 -27.01
CA ALA A 202 -29.06 2.14 -26.30
C ALA A 202 -28.90 3.57 -26.88
N PRO A 203 -30.00 4.29 -27.20
CA PRO A 203 -29.93 5.66 -27.71
C PRO A 203 -29.65 6.66 -26.57
N LEU A 204 -28.40 6.71 -26.10
CA LEU A 204 -28.00 7.40 -24.87
C LEU A 204 -28.38 8.89 -24.85
N ASP A 205 -28.14 9.65 -25.93
CA ASP A 205 -28.50 11.08 -26.02
C ASP A 205 -30.01 11.37 -25.89
N HIS A 206 -30.82 10.43 -26.38
CA HIS A 206 -32.28 10.52 -26.27
C HIS A 206 -32.70 10.26 -24.83
N LEU A 207 -32.23 9.13 -24.26
CA LEU A 207 -32.51 8.74 -22.89
C LEU A 207 -32.03 9.78 -21.87
N PHE A 208 -30.89 10.43 -22.11
CA PHE A 208 -30.34 11.46 -21.23
C PHE A 208 -31.28 12.66 -21.11
N ARG A 209 -31.80 13.16 -22.24
CA ARG A 209 -32.76 14.27 -22.28
C ARG A 209 -34.12 13.88 -21.70
N GLU A 210 -34.61 12.69 -22.05
CA GLU A 210 -35.91 12.21 -21.59
C GLU A 210 -35.95 11.90 -20.11
N THR A 211 -34.84 11.57 -19.47
CA THR A 211 -34.82 11.20 -18.04
C THR A 211 -34.59 12.37 -17.09
N ARG A 212 -34.45 13.61 -17.61
CA ARG A 212 -34.16 14.81 -16.80
C ARG A 212 -35.38 15.27 -15.97
N PRO A 213 -35.32 15.23 -14.63
CA PRO A 213 -36.36 15.78 -13.77
C PRO A 213 -36.42 17.32 -13.84
N PRO A 214 -37.62 17.92 -13.77
CA PRO A 214 -37.75 19.38 -13.70
C PRO A 214 -37.02 19.99 -12.51
N GLY A 215 -36.15 20.97 -12.77
CA GLY A 215 -35.35 21.66 -11.74
C GLY A 215 -34.05 20.94 -11.34
N ALA A 216 -33.63 19.90 -12.07
CA ALA A 216 -32.31 19.31 -11.91
C ALA A 216 -31.20 20.24 -12.44
N ASP A 217 -30.15 20.40 -11.64
CA ASP A 217 -28.95 21.15 -12.06
C ASP A 217 -28.34 20.49 -13.29
N ASP A 218 -27.82 21.29 -14.21
CA ASP A 218 -27.09 20.79 -15.37
C ASP A 218 -25.83 20.03 -14.92
N PRO A 219 -25.37 19.05 -15.73
CA PRO A 219 -24.02 18.55 -15.59
C PRO A 219 -23.07 19.74 -15.68
N SER A 220 -22.24 19.90 -14.66
CA SER A 220 -21.18 20.91 -14.63
C SER A 220 -20.36 20.77 -15.92
N SER A 221 -20.50 21.72 -16.85
CA SER A 221 -19.60 21.87 -17.97
C SER A 221 -18.21 21.99 -17.38
N THR A 222 -17.30 21.12 -17.81
CA THR A 222 -15.89 21.21 -17.48
C THR A 222 -15.45 22.66 -17.72
N PRO A 223 -14.84 23.35 -16.74
CA PRO A 223 -14.08 24.52 -17.10
C PRO A 223 -13.01 24.02 -18.07
N THR A 224 -13.09 24.45 -19.33
CA THR A 224 -11.95 24.34 -20.24
C THR A 224 -10.74 24.94 -19.54
N THR A 225 -9.54 24.57 -19.95
CA THR A 225 -8.27 25.06 -19.37
C THR A 225 -8.21 26.60 -19.19
N ASN A 226 -9.08 27.36 -19.88
CA ASN A 226 -9.29 28.80 -19.72
C ASN A 226 -10.20 29.23 -18.54
N ASP A 227 -11.22 28.47 -18.14
CA ASP A 227 -12.13 28.83 -17.03
C ASP A 227 -11.59 28.42 -15.64
N ARG A 228 -10.45 27.72 -15.60
CA ARG A 228 -9.68 27.45 -14.36
C ARG A 228 -9.11 28.72 -13.71
N ALA A 229 -9.27 29.88 -14.33
CA ALA A 229 -8.89 31.19 -13.82
C ALA A 229 -9.99 31.87 -12.97
N ALA A 230 -11.21 31.33 -12.92
CA ALA A 230 -12.37 32.01 -12.33
C ALA A 230 -12.85 31.40 -10.99
N VAL A 231 -11.92 30.90 -10.16
CA VAL A 231 -12.18 30.94 -8.70
C VAL A 231 -11.86 32.36 -8.27
N ASP A 232 -12.89 33.10 -7.91
CA ASP A 232 -12.77 34.47 -7.43
C ASP A 232 -11.74 34.51 -6.28
N PRO A 233 -10.64 35.28 -6.39
CA PRO A 233 -9.64 35.43 -5.32
C PRO A 233 -10.19 35.97 -4.00
N GLY A 234 -11.46 36.41 -3.99
CA GLY A 234 -12.08 37.25 -2.97
C GLY A 234 -12.47 36.61 -1.63
N GLU A 235 -12.44 35.28 -1.46
CA GLU A 235 -12.78 34.66 -0.16
C GLU A 235 -11.58 34.00 0.53
N ILE A 236 -10.44 34.69 0.57
CA ILE A 236 -9.51 34.53 1.69
C ILE A 236 -9.83 35.64 2.67
N THR A 237 -10.67 35.35 3.67
CA THR A 237 -10.80 36.21 4.84
C THR A 237 -9.42 36.27 5.49
N VAL A 238 -8.71 37.38 5.32
CA VAL A 238 -7.49 37.67 6.08
C VAL A 238 -7.95 37.64 7.54
N PRO A 239 -7.48 36.70 8.37
CA PRO A 239 -7.81 36.75 9.79
C PRO A 239 -7.36 38.13 10.28
N ASP A 240 -8.18 38.83 11.07
CA ASP A 240 -7.76 40.02 11.83
C ASP A 240 -6.56 39.62 12.68
N LEU A 241 -5.38 39.76 12.08
CA LEU A 241 -4.12 39.41 12.67
C LEU A 241 -3.71 40.65 13.44
N GLU A 242 -4.23 40.76 14.66
CA GLU A 242 -3.66 41.65 15.65
C GLU A 242 -2.14 41.47 15.62
N LEU A 243 -1.45 42.52 15.17
CA LEU A 243 -0.02 42.67 15.37
C LEU A 243 0.16 42.67 16.89
N GLY A 244 0.38 41.49 17.48
CA GLY A 244 0.69 41.36 18.89
C GLY A 244 1.81 42.35 19.18
N ILE A 245 1.46 43.42 19.91
CA ILE A 245 2.32 44.57 20.19
C ILE A 245 3.35 44.08 21.20
N GLY A 246 4.38 43.40 20.71
CA GLY A 246 5.68 43.40 21.35
C GLY A 246 6.35 44.74 21.06
N THR A 247 7.14 45.23 22.00
CA THR A 247 7.83 46.54 22.04
C THR A 247 8.76 46.88 20.85
N MET A 248 8.88 46.02 19.83
CA MET A 248 9.74 46.25 18.65
C MET A 248 8.92 46.63 17.42
N THR A 249 9.32 47.72 16.75
CA THR A 249 8.79 48.14 15.45
C THR A 249 9.03 47.06 14.38
N LEU A 250 8.18 47.03 13.36
CA LEU A 250 8.31 46.13 12.21
C LEU A 250 9.69 46.26 11.54
N GLU A 251 10.18 47.49 11.37
CA GLU A 251 11.52 47.77 10.85
C GLU A 251 12.61 47.11 11.69
N ALA A 252 12.50 47.16 13.01
CA ALA A 252 13.44 46.50 13.92
C ALA A 252 13.38 44.96 13.78
N ARG A 253 12.20 44.38 13.48
CA ARG A 253 12.03 42.95 13.21
C ARG A 253 12.62 42.54 11.86
N VAL A 254 12.46 43.36 10.82
CA VAL A 254 13.09 43.17 9.50
C VAL A 254 14.61 43.25 9.65
N ALA A 255 15.13 44.29 10.32
CA ALA A 255 16.56 44.46 10.60
C ALA A 255 17.12 43.29 11.44
N ALA A 256 16.37 42.80 12.43
CA ALA A 256 16.75 41.62 13.19
C ALA A 256 16.82 40.36 12.33
N ALA A 257 15.84 40.13 11.44
CA ALA A 257 15.84 39.00 10.53
C ALA A 257 17.03 39.07 9.55
N VAL A 258 17.31 40.26 8.99
CA VAL A 258 18.47 40.49 8.12
C VAL A 258 19.79 40.24 8.83
N ARG A 259 19.94 40.70 10.08
CA ARG A 259 21.14 40.51 10.91
C ARG A 259 21.42 39.03 11.21
N VAL A 260 20.37 38.24 11.42
CA VAL A 260 20.47 36.78 11.60
C VAL A 260 20.64 36.04 10.26
N GLY A 261 20.62 36.76 9.12
CA GLY A 261 20.75 36.19 7.78
C GLY A 261 19.47 35.60 7.21
N ASN A 262 18.32 35.79 7.88
CA ASN A 262 17.03 35.27 7.46
C ASN A 262 16.31 36.26 6.52
N ARG A 263 16.66 36.18 5.23
CA ARG A 263 16.17 37.08 4.17
C ARG A 263 14.73 36.79 3.76
N VAL A 264 14.31 35.52 3.75
CA VAL A 264 12.92 35.13 3.50
C VAL A 264 12.01 35.67 4.58
N ARG A 265 12.40 35.59 5.86
CA ARG A 265 11.60 36.18 6.95
C ARG A 265 11.52 37.70 6.83
N ALA A 266 12.62 38.36 6.44
CA ALA A 266 12.61 39.80 6.19
C ALA A 266 11.64 40.16 5.05
N ALA A 267 11.69 39.43 3.93
CA ALA A 267 10.80 39.63 2.79
C ALA A 267 9.32 39.34 3.14
N ILE A 268 9.02 38.26 3.88
CA ILE A 268 7.66 37.98 4.35
C ILE A 268 7.12 39.10 5.24
N LEU A 269 7.96 39.65 6.14
CA LEU A 269 7.56 40.76 7.01
C LEU A 269 7.31 42.06 6.22
N GLN A 270 8.14 42.34 5.19
CA GLN A 270 7.95 43.49 4.30
C GLN A 270 6.69 43.34 3.44
N THR A 271 6.47 42.17 2.85
CA THR A 271 5.25 41.87 2.07
C THR A 271 4.01 41.96 2.95
N ARG A 272 4.05 41.41 4.18
CA ARG A 272 2.92 41.52 5.12
C ARG A 272 2.57 42.96 5.46
N ALA A 273 3.57 43.83 5.60
CA ALA A 273 3.36 45.24 5.88
C ALA A 273 2.70 45.96 4.72
N ALA A 274 3.22 45.75 3.51
CA ALA A 274 2.67 46.33 2.29
C ALA A 274 1.22 45.86 2.05
N LEU A 275 0.93 44.58 2.29
CA LEU A 275 -0.43 44.03 2.20
C LEU A 275 -1.39 44.59 3.26
N ALA A 276 -0.89 44.93 4.44
CA ALA A 276 -1.70 45.54 5.50
C ALA A 276 -2.06 47.01 5.20
N GLU A 277 -1.23 47.71 4.44
CA GLU A 277 -1.44 49.10 4.04
C GLU A 277 -2.29 49.23 2.76
N GLY A 278 -2.08 48.37 1.76
CA GLY A 278 -2.71 48.47 0.43
C GLY A 278 -3.76 47.41 0.09
N GLY A 279 -3.83 46.29 0.82
CA GLY A 279 -4.66 45.14 0.47
C GLY A 279 -3.97 44.17 -0.51
N ILE A 280 -4.63 43.04 -0.83
CA ILE A 280 -4.05 41.92 -1.61
C ILE A 280 -3.83 42.29 -3.09
N ASP A 281 -4.65 43.18 -3.63
CA ASP A 281 -4.66 43.55 -5.05
C ASP A 281 -3.98 44.90 -5.35
N ASP A 282 -3.40 45.57 -4.34
CA ASP A 282 -2.71 46.85 -4.57
C ASP A 282 -1.43 46.66 -5.40
N PRO A 283 -1.33 47.29 -6.58
CA PRO A 283 -0.14 47.21 -7.43
C PRO A 283 1.14 47.69 -6.74
N ALA A 284 1.08 48.69 -5.86
CA ALA A 284 2.25 49.22 -5.16
C ALA A 284 2.76 48.24 -4.09
N ALA A 285 1.84 47.62 -3.34
CA ALA A 285 2.17 46.55 -2.39
C ALA A 285 2.77 45.32 -3.08
N LEU A 286 2.23 44.91 -4.23
CA LEU A 286 2.75 43.78 -5.02
C LEU A 286 4.13 44.07 -5.61
N GLU A 287 4.42 45.30 -6.02
CA GLU A 287 5.74 45.68 -6.54
C GLU A 287 6.79 45.75 -5.43
N THR A 288 6.42 46.26 -4.26
CA THR A 288 7.28 46.23 -3.06
C THR A 288 7.61 44.79 -2.66
N ALA A 289 6.61 43.90 -2.69
CA ALA A 289 6.82 42.48 -2.46
C ALA A 289 7.73 41.85 -3.53
N ARG A 290 7.55 42.18 -4.81
CA ARG A 290 8.38 41.69 -5.91
C ARG A 290 9.85 42.07 -5.73
N SER A 291 10.14 43.32 -5.39
CA SER A 291 11.51 43.80 -5.11
C SER A 291 12.13 43.06 -3.91
N ALA A 292 11.39 42.93 -2.81
CA ALA A 292 11.85 42.23 -1.62
C ALA A 292 12.17 40.74 -1.88
N ILE A 293 11.37 40.07 -2.73
CA ILE A 293 11.57 38.67 -3.14
C ILE A 293 12.82 38.55 -4.02
N HIS A 294 12.95 39.43 -5.00
CA HIS A 294 14.07 39.41 -5.93
C HIS A 294 15.40 39.58 -5.18
N ASP A 295 15.51 40.62 -4.36
CA ASP A 295 16.75 40.96 -3.66
C ASP A 295 17.03 40.05 -2.45
N GLY A 296 15.97 39.57 -1.79
CA GLY A 296 16.06 38.71 -0.62
C GLY A 296 16.45 37.26 -0.95
N LEU A 297 15.92 36.70 -2.03
CA LEU A 297 16.03 35.27 -2.34
C LEU A 297 16.51 34.99 -3.77
N VAL A 298 15.83 35.51 -4.80
CA VAL A 298 16.08 35.11 -6.21
C VAL A 298 17.49 35.47 -6.66
N LYS A 299 17.99 36.67 -6.35
CA LYS A 299 19.35 37.10 -6.72
C LYS A 299 20.43 36.16 -6.17
N ARG A 300 20.22 35.60 -4.97
CA ARG A 300 21.16 34.68 -4.33
C ARG A 300 21.07 33.28 -4.92
N LEU A 301 19.85 32.81 -5.18
CA LEU A 301 19.63 31.56 -5.92
C LEU A 301 20.26 31.64 -7.31
N ALA A 302 20.09 32.74 -8.02
CA ALA A 302 20.67 32.98 -9.33
C ALA A 302 22.21 32.92 -9.29
N ALA A 303 22.84 33.46 -8.25
CA ALA A 303 24.29 33.38 -8.07
C ALA A 303 24.78 31.95 -7.83
N VAL A 304 24.02 31.13 -7.07
CA VAL A 304 24.38 29.74 -6.76
C VAL A 304 24.09 28.78 -7.92
N LEU A 305 22.99 29.00 -8.64
CA LEU A 305 22.48 28.12 -9.70
C LEU A 305 22.85 28.59 -11.11
N GLY A 306 23.57 29.71 -11.24
CA GLY A 306 23.99 30.26 -12.53
C GLY A 306 22.82 30.71 -13.41
N TRP A 307 21.76 31.27 -12.82
CA TRP A 307 20.59 31.70 -13.59
C TRP A 307 20.88 32.96 -14.42
N ASN A 308 20.37 32.97 -15.64
CA ASN A 308 20.34 34.20 -16.45
C ASN A 308 19.22 35.16 -15.98
N TYR A 309 19.21 36.37 -16.54
CA TYR A 309 18.21 37.38 -16.20
C TYR A 309 16.77 36.91 -16.45
N GLN A 310 16.50 36.25 -17.58
CA GLN A 310 15.15 35.78 -17.95
C GLN A 310 14.62 34.74 -16.94
N LYS A 311 15.47 33.79 -16.55
CA LYS A 311 15.14 32.77 -15.56
C LYS A 311 14.92 33.39 -14.18
N SER A 312 15.75 34.34 -13.78
CA SER A 312 15.59 35.09 -12.52
C SER A 312 14.26 35.88 -12.51
N LYS A 313 13.89 36.51 -13.62
CA LYS A 313 12.61 37.20 -13.77
C LYS A 313 11.42 36.23 -13.63
N ALA A 314 11.44 35.11 -14.36
CA ALA A 314 10.39 34.10 -14.30
C ALA A 314 10.20 33.51 -12.89
N TRP A 315 11.30 33.23 -12.18
CA TRP A 315 11.28 32.78 -10.79
C TRP A 315 10.72 33.83 -9.83
N THR A 316 11.07 35.10 -10.02
CA THR A 316 10.52 36.20 -9.22
C THR A 316 9.01 36.27 -9.38
N GLU A 317 8.52 36.27 -10.62
CA GLU A 317 7.08 36.31 -10.93
C GLU A 317 6.32 35.11 -10.38
N ALA A 318 6.88 33.90 -10.49
CA ALA A 318 6.25 32.68 -9.97
C ALA A 318 6.18 32.66 -8.43
N LEU A 319 7.16 33.25 -7.73
CA LEU A 319 7.21 33.25 -6.27
C LEU A 319 6.35 34.33 -5.61
N VAL A 320 5.91 35.38 -6.33
CA VAL A 320 5.06 36.45 -5.74
C VAL A 320 3.81 35.87 -5.05
N PRO A 321 2.97 35.03 -5.70
CA PRO A 321 1.79 34.47 -5.04
C PRO A 321 2.12 33.55 -3.85
N VAL A 322 3.29 32.89 -3.90
CA VAL A 322 3.77 32.04 -2.81
C VAL A 322 4.12 32.85 -1.57
N PHE A 323 4.77 34.01 -1.75
CA PHE A 323 5.10 34.92 -0.67
C PHE A 323 3.86 35.62 -0.08
N VAL A 324 2.89 35.97 -0.92
CA VAL A 324 1.58 36.46 -0.45
C VAL A 324 0.92 35.40 0.44
N ALA A 325 0.81 34.15 -0.04
CA ALA A 325 0.27 33.05 0.76
C ALA A 325 1.10 32.76 2.04
N ALA A 326 2.42 32.95 2.00
CA ALA A 326 3.30 32.84 3.17
C ALA A 326 3.10 33.97 4.20
N SER A 327 2.53 35.10 3.76
CA SER A 327 2.30 36.28 4.60
C SER A 327 0.96 36.23 5.35
N LEU A 328 -0.01 35.44 4.88
CA LEU A 328 -1.38 35.38 5.37
C LEU A 328 -1.63 34.41 6.56
N GLY A 329 -0.58 33.99 7.29
CA GLY A 329 -0.76 33.12 8.47
C GLY A 329 0.44 33.07 9.44
N LEU A 330 0.23 32.40 10.58
CA LEU A 330 1.24 32.28 11.65
C LEU A 330 2.41 31.37 11.24
N TRP A 331 2.14 30.21 10.63
CA TRP A 331 3.14 29.24 10.13
C TRP A 331 2.72 28.55 8.81
N PRO A 332 2.60 29.29 7.69
CA PRO A 332 2.11 28.71 6.43
C PRO A 332 3.09 27.70 5.82
N ARG A 333 2.58 26.65 5.16
CA ARG A 333 3.40 25.67 4.43
C ARG A 333 4.22 26.33 3.31
N ALA A 334 3.66 27.34 2.66
CA ALA A 334 4.38 28.17 1.67
C ALA A 334 5.67 28.78 2.26
N ALA A 335 5.62 29.29 3.49
CA ALA A 335 6.80 29.84 4.17
C ALA A 335 7.89 28.77 4.39
N ARG A 336 7.52 27.52 4.70
CA ARG A 336 8.48 26.40 4.86
C ARG A 336 9.19 26.09 3.54
N GLY A 337 8.46 26.06 2.42
CA GLY A 337 9.05 25.88 1.10
C GLY A 337 10.04 26.99 0.74
N LEU A 338 9.69 28.25 1.06
CA LEU A 338 10.60 29.40 0.86
C LEU A 338 11.85 29.32 1.74
N TYR A 339 11.73 28.88 3.00
CA TYR A 339 12.90 28.68 3.86
C TYR A 339 13.83 27.58 3.32
N ASP A 340 13.29 26.51 2.74
CA ASP A 340 14.14 25.49 2.10
C ASP A 340 14.82 26.01 0.83
N LEU A 341 14.17 26.87 0.03
CA LEU A 341 14.86 27.56 -1.06
C LEU A 341 15.97 28.48 -0.54
N GLN A 342 15.75 29.20 0.57
CA GLN A 342 16.82 30.00 1.18
C GLN A 342 18.01 29.14 1.61
N LYS A 343 17.76 27.92 2.10
CA LYS A 343 18.84 27.00 2.47
C LYS A 343 19.76 26.69 1.29
N ILE A 344 19.24 26.57 0.08
CA ILE A 344 20.07 26.40 -1.13
C ILE A 344 21.09 27.55 -1.24
N ALA A 345 20.61 28.79 -1.09
CA ALA A 345 21.44 29.97 -1.16
C ALA A 345 22.44 30.10 0.00
N THR A 346 22.15 29.53 1.18
CA THR A 346 23.07 29.56 2.34
C THR A 346 24.00 28.38 2.43
N ASP A 347 23.58 27.21 1.95
CA ASP A 347 24.25 25.93 2.15
C ASP A 347 25.21 25.62 1.01
N LEU A 348 24.91 26.13 -0.19
CA LEU A 348 25.71 25.93 -1.39
C LEU A 348 26.47 27.20 -1.83
N ALA A 349 26.45 28.28 -1.04
CA ALA A 349 27.24 29.48 -1.34
C ALA A 349 28.75 29.21 -1.27
N ASP A 350 29.18 28.45 -0.26
CA ASP A 350 30.60 28.15 0.00
C ASP A 350 30.93 26.67 -0.27
N GLU A 351 32.22 26.36 -0.25
CA GLU A 351 32.70 24.97 -0.25
C GLU A 351 32.20 24.23 1.00
N ILE A 352 31.48 23.13 0.78
CA ILE A 352 30.97 22.25 1.83
C ILE A 352 32.10 21.32 2.24
N SER A 353 32.40 21.26 3.53
CA SER A 353 33.40 20.34 4.08
C SER A 353 32.80 19.51 5.22
N THR A 354 33.30 18.31 5.43
CA THR A 354 32.99 17.53 6.64
C THR A 354 34.20 17.48 7.55
N VAL A 355 33.93 17.30 8.85
CA VAL A 355 34.94 17.15 9.87
C VAL A 355 34.78 15.78 10.50
N ASP A 356 35.78 14.92 10.34
CA ASP A 356 35.74 13.53 10.81
C ASP A 356 36.90 13.22 11.77
N PRO A 357 36.76 13.59 13.05
CA PRO A 357 37.82 13.43 14.04
C PRO A 357 38.13 11.96 14.34
N ILE A 358 37.12 11.08 14.20
CA ILE A 358 37.26 9.66 14.53
C ILE A 358 37.99 8.94 13.42
N GLU A 359 37.62 9.19 12.15
CA GLU A 359 38.34 8.58 11.04
C GLU A 359 39.76 9.14 10.90
N TRP A 360 39.98 10.42 11.20
CA TRP A 360 41.32 10.99 11.32
C TRP A 360 42.18 10.25 12.36
N ALA A 361 41.63 9.98 13.55
CA ALA A 361 42.34 9.26 14.61
C ALA A 361 42.58 7.78 14.26
N VAL A 362 41.56 7.06 13.78
CA VAL A 362 41.64 5.63 13.42
C VAL A 362 42.60 5.39 12.24
N THR A 363 42.69 6.33 11.31
CA THR A 363 43.62 6.24 10.17
C THR A 363 45.02 6.74 10.50
N LEU A 364 45.34 7.02 11.77
CA LEU A 364 46.64 7.54 12.22
C LEU A 364 47.06 8.79 11.43
N CYS A 365 46.15 9.76 11.31
CA CYS A 365 46.33 11.01 10.57
C CYS A 365 46.54 10.86 9.05
N ARG A 366 46.33 9.66 8.47
CA ARG A 366 46.45 9.46 7.01
C ARG A 366 45.31 10.11 6.23
N ARG A 367 44.14 10.25 6.84
CA ARG A 367 43.04 11.05 6.28
C ARG A 367 43.01 12.43 6.93
N PRO A 368 42.76 13.52 6.17
CA PRO A 368 42.69 14.87 6.73
C PRO A 368 41.46 15.02 7.64
N LEU A 369 41.61 15.81 8.70
CA LEU A 369 40.53 16.10 9.65
C LEU A 369 39.36 16.86 9.00
N ILE A 370 39.66 17.80 8.11
CA ILE A 370 38.69 18.57 7.34
C ILE A 370 38.83 18.15 5.86
N ARG A 371 37.72 17.74 5.24
CA ARG A 371 37.71 17.30 3.84
C ARG A 371 36.57 17.93 3.03
N PRO A 372 36.82 18.42 1.81
CA PRO A 372 35.79 19.01 0.97
C PRO A 372 34.86 17.94 0.40
N LEU A 373 33.55 18.17 0.49
CA LEU A 373 32.49 17.31 -0.04
C LEU A 373 32.06 17.78 -1.43
N THR A 374 32.91 17.59 -2.43
CA THR A 374 32.68 18.08 -3.79
C THR A 374 31.45 17.44 -4.46
N ARG A 375 31.21 16.15 -4.21
CA ARG A 375 30.14 15.35 -4.84
C ARG A 375 28.78 15.47 -4.17
N ALA A 376 28.71 15.95 -2.92
CA ALA A 376 27.46 16.06 -2.18
C ALA A 376 26.64 17.32 -2.56
N ARG A 377 27.23 18.27 -3.28
CA ARG A 377 26.62 19.58 -3.59
C ARG A 377 25.30 19.44 -4.36
N ASP A 378 25.30 18.74 -5.49
CA ASP A 378 24.10 18.56 -6.32
C ASP A 378 23.02 17.71 -5.62
N VAL A 379 23.45 16.77 -4.77
CA VAL A 379 22.54 15.92 -3.99
C VAL A 379 21.78 16.75 -2.92
N ILE A 380 22.48 17.66 -2.23
CA ILE A 380 21.87 18.60 -1.28
C ILE A 380 20.92 19.56 -2.00
N LEU A 381 21.32 20.05 -3.18
CA LEU A 381 20.47 20.89 -4.03
C LEU A 381 19.15 20.19 -4.36
N LEU A 382 19.23 18.98 -4.92
CA LEU A 382 18.06 18.19 -5.29
C LEU A 382 17.12 17.96 -4.09
N ARG A 383 17.68 17.64 -2.92
CA ARG A 383 16.91 17.46 -1.69
C ARG A 383 16.14 18.71 -1.27
N HIS A 384 16.78 19.89 -1.28
CA HIS A 384 16.08 21.14 -0.94
C HIS A 384 15.00 21.49 -1.96
N LEU A 385 15.25 21.30 -3.27
CA LEU A 385 14.25 21.53 -4.32
C LEU A 385 13.02 20.63 -4.15
N ARG A 386 13.22 19.32 -3.94
CA ARG A 386 12.13 18.36 -3.70
C ARG A 386 11.38 18.65 -2.40
N THR A 387 12.08 19.09 -1.35
CA THR A 387 11.42 19.45 -0.07
C THR A 387 10.58 20.72 -0.24
N ALA A 388 11.09 21.73 -0.96
CA ALA A 388 10.34 22.94 -1.28
C ALA A 388 9.09 22.64 -2.13
N HIS A 389 9.25 21.83 -3.18
CA HIS A 389 8.15 21.36 -4.02
C HIS A 389 7.04 20.67 -3.22
N ASN A 390 7.41 19.74 -2.31
CA ASN A 390 6.47 19.06 -1.41
C ASN A 390 5.71 20.03 -0.49
N TYR A 391 6.35 21.11 -0.02
CA TYR A 391 5.68 22.12 0.78
C TYR A 391 4.72 22.97 -0.05
N PHE A 392 5.05 23.30 -1.31
CA PHE A 392 4.20 24.07 -2.19
C PHE A 392 2.95 23.31 -2.65
N ILE A 393 3.08 22.03 -3.03
CA ILE A 393 1.91 21.18 -3.36
C ILE A 393 0.91 21.12 -2.20
N ARG A 394 1.41 21.14 -0.97
CA ARG A 394 0.57 21.06 0.24
C ARG A 394 0.09 22.41 0.73
N SER A 395 0.45 23.51 0.07
CA SER A 395 0.08 24.87 0.46
C SER A 395 -1.20 25.32 -0.26
N PRO A 396 -2.00 26.21 0.34
CA PRO A 396 -3.25 26.70 -0.26
C PRO A 396 -2.95 27.74 -1.35
N LEU A 397 -2.32 27.32 -2.45
CA LEU A 397 -2.04 28.18 -3.60
C LEU A 397 -3.14 28.00 -4.66
N ALA A 398 -3.46 29.08 -5.37
CA ALA A 398 -4.26 29.00 -6.58
C ALA A 398 -3.59 28.07 -7.62
N LEU A 399 -4.37 27.26 -8.34
CA LEU A 399 -3.85 26.23 -9.24
C LEU A 399 -2.90 26.81 -10.31
N ALA A 400 -3.20 27.98 -10.86
CA ALA A 400 -2.35 28.67 -11.84
C ALA A 400 -1.03 29.17 -11.24
N ALA A 401 -1.01 29.56 -9.96
CA ALA A 401 0.22 29.92 -9.26
C ALA A 401 1.07 28.68 -8.94
N LEU A 402 0.42 27.61 -8.46
CA LEU A 402 1.07 26.33 -8.21
C LEU A 402 1.71 25.77 -9.49
N ALA A 403 0.97 25.71 -10.60
CA ALA A 403 1.46 25.20 -11.88
C ALA A 403 2.69 25.96 -12.42
N ARG A 404 2.74 27.29 -12.24
CA ARG A 404 3.89 28.11 -12.63
C ARG A 404 5.14 27.77 -11.82
N VAL A 405 5.03 27.72 -10.50
CA VAL A 405 6.14 27.39 -9.60
C VAL A 405 6.58 25.94 -9.79
N GLU A 406 5.62 25.04 -9.96
CA GLU A 406 5.83 23.63 -10.22
C GLU A 406 6.61 23.40 -11.51
N LYS A 407 6.25 24.07 -12.62
CA LYS A 407 6.98 23.98 -13.88
C LYS A 407 8.45 24.37 -13.72
N LEU A 408 8.73 25.46 -13.01
CA LEU A 408 10.10 25.93 -12.79
C LEU A 408 10.88 24.99 -11.84
N LEU A 409 10.25 24.50 -10.77
CA LEU A 409 10.88 23.54 -9.87
C LEU A 409 11.19 22.21 -10.55
N HIS A 410 10.27 21.68 -11.35
CA HIS A 410 10.52 20.45 -12.11
C HIS A 410 11.70 20.60 -13.06
N ALA A 411 11.83 21.75 -13.74
CA ALA A 411 12.98 22.02 -14.59
C ALA A 411 14.30 22.03 -13.80
N GLU A 412 14.34 22.65 -12.61
CA GLU A 412 15.55 22.63 -11.78
C GLU A 412 15.84 21.27 -11.15
N ILE A 413 14.81 20.52 -10.77
CA ILE A 413 14.91 19.16 -10.24
C ILE A 413 15.50 18.25 -11.31
N ALA A 414 14.95 18.26 -12.53
CA ALA A 414 15.46 17.48 -13.65
C ALA A 414 16.91 17.84 -13.99
N ALA A 415 17.24 19.14 -14.01
CA ALA A 415 18.62 19.58 -14.25
C ALA A 415 19.59 19.15 -13.14
N ALA A 416 19.14 19.08 -11.89
CA ALA A 416 19.95 18.59 -10.77
C ALA A 416 20.14 17.07 -10.85
N GLU A 417 19.10 16.32 -11.20
CA GLU A 417 19.15 14.86 -11.43
C GLU A 417 20.12 14.53 -12.56
N GLU A 418 20.06 15.24 -13.69
CA GLU A 418 20.97 15.06 -14.82
C GLU A 418 22.43 15.30 -14.42
N ARG A 419 22.72 16.34 -13.63
CA ARG A 419 24.08 16.59 -13.08
C ARG A 419 24.54 15.48 -12.15
N ILE A 420 23.66 14.98 -11.29
CA ILE A 420 23.97 13.86 -10.38
C ILE A 420 24.28 12.61 -11.19
N HIS A 421 23.48 12.29 -12.21
CA HIS A 421 23.71 11.14 -13.08
C HIS A 421 25.05 11.29 -13.80
N ALA A 422 25.26 12.38 -14.54
CA ALA A 422 26.50 12.62 -15.27
C ALA A 422 27.77 12.61 -14.39
N GLY A 423 27.66 13.10 -13.15
CA GLY A 423 28.79 13.17 -12.21
C GLY A 423 29.06 11.88 -11.43
N LEU A 424 28.02 11.16 -11.00
CA LEU A 424 28.15 10.01 -10.09
C LEU A 424 28.11 8.66 -10.80
N GLU A 425 27.43 8.54 -11.95
CA GLU A 425 27.32 7.30 -12.72
C GLU A 425 28.69 6.68 -13.06
N PRO A 426 29.64 7.39 -13.71
CA PRO A 426 30.94 6.80 -14.07
C PRO A 426 31.76 6.42 -12.83
N VAL A 427 31.58 7.16 -11.73
CA VAL A 427 32.26 6.88 -10.47
C VAL A 427 31.74 5.59 -9.86
N ILE A 428 30.42 5.45 -9.72
CA ILE A 428 29.78 4.24 -9.17
C ILE A 428 30.16 3.02 -10.00
N ALA A 429 30.01 3.11 -11.33
CA ALA A 429 30.32 2.01 -12.23
C ALA A 429 31.78 1.57 -12.08
N ARG A 430 32.73 2.51 -12.07
CA ARG A 430 34.16 2.21 -11.87
C ARG A 430 34.41 1.55 -10.51
N SER A 431 33.88 2.11 -9.43
CA SER A 431 34.08 1.57 -8.07
C SER A 431 33.55 0.13 -7.95
N LEU A 432 32.41 -0.18 -8.59
CA LEU A 432 31.84 -1.54 -8.64
C LEU A 432 32.70 -2.51 -9.47
N ILE A 433 33.11 -2.12 -10.68
CA ILE A 433 33.97 -2.94 -11.55
C ILE A 433 35.30 -3.28 -10.86
N GLU A 434 35.91 -2.29 -10.20
CA GLU A 434 37.16 -2.49 -9.46
C GLU A 434 36.96 -3.33 -8.19
N ALA A 435 35.77 -3.28 -7.57
CA ALA A 435 35.39 -4.13 -6.44
C ALA A 435 35.18 -5.60 -6.81
N GLY A 436 35.01 -5.90 -8.10
CA GLY A 436 34.87 -7.26 -8.63
C GLY A 436 33.53 -7.55 -9.30
N PHE A 437 32.64 -6.57 -9.41
CA PHE A 437 31.40 -6.65 -10.19
C PHE A 437 31.72 -6.46 -11.67
N ARG A 438 32.40 -7.44 -12.27
CA ARG A 438 32.83 -7.41 -13.67
C ARG A 438 31.84 -8.19 -14.53
N PRO A 439 31.06 -7.52 -15.39
CA PRO A 439 30.18 -8.22 -16.31
C PRO A 439 31.01 -9.03 -17.31
N THR A 440 30.59 -10.25 -17.57
CA THR A 440 31.27 -11.16 -18.52
C THR A 440 30.52 -11.34 -19.83
N ASN A 441 29.25 -10.96 -19.87
CA ASN A 441 28.32 -11.13 -20.99
C ASN A 441 27.40 -9.90 -21.12
N ARG A 442 26.66 -9.81 -22.23
CA ARG A 442 25.78 -8.65 -22.51
C ARG A 442 24.67 -8.46 -21.45
N PRO A 443 23.92 -9.50 -21.03
CA PRO A 443 22.94 -9.35 -19.95
C PRO A 443 23.54 -8.86 -18.63
N GLU A 444 24.76 -9.30 -18.28
CA GLU A 444 25.46 -8.80 -17.09
C GLU A 444 25.90 -7.33 -17.22
N GLN A 445 26.20 -6.84 -18.43
CA GLN A 445 26.47 -5.43 -18.65
C GLN A 445 25.21 -4.58 -18.42
N VAL A 446 24.07 -5.02 -18.97
CA VAL A 446 22.77 -4.36 -18.74
C VAL A 446 22.41 -4.37 -17.25
N ALA A 447 22.67 -5.48 -16.57
CA ALA A 447 22.52 -5.60 -15.13
C ALA A 447 23.42 -4.63 -14.34
N LEU A 448 24.66 -4.38 -14.76
CA LEU A 448 25.55 -3.37 -14.16
C LEU A 448 24.98 -1.96 -14.33
N ASP A 449 24.57 -1.61 -15.55
CA ASP A 449 24.03 -0.29 -15.87
C ASP A 449 22.75 -0.03 -15.05
N LYS A 450 21.87 -1.05 -14.96
CA LYS A 450 20.70 -1.02 -14.09
C LYS A 450 21.06 -0.87 -12.61
N LEU A 451 22.06 -1.61 -12.11
CA LEU A 451 22.50 -1.53 -10.72
C LEU A 451 22.98 -0.12 -10.38
N VAL A 452 23.75 0.51 -11.28
CA VAL A 452 24.22 1.89 -11.12
C VAL A 452 23.03 2.85 -11.13
N GLY A 453 22.09 2.69 -12.06
CA GLY A 453 20.85 3.47 -12.11
C GLY A 453 20.04 3.38 -10.82
N GLU A 454 19.80 2.18 -10.29
CA GLU A 454 19.07 1.99 -9.02
C GLU A 454 19.77 2.69 -7.84
N LEU A 455 21.11 2.70 -7.81
CA LEU A 455 21.86 3.42 -6.78
C LEU A 455 21.73 4.94 -6.94
N LEU A 456 21.73 5.45 -8.17
CA LEU A 456 21.51 6.87 -8.46
C LEU A 456 20.09 7.31 -8.07
N ASP A 457 19.08 6.50 -8.35
CA ASP A 457 17.70 6.79 -7.92
C ASP A 457 17.63 6.93 -6.39
N ARG A 458 18.31 6.04 -5.65
CA ARG A 458 18.42 6.14 -4.18
C ARG A 458 19.11 7.41 -3.72
N VAL A 459 20.15 7.87 -4.42
CA VAL A 459 20.78 9.17 -4.15
C VAL A 459 19.78 10.28 -4.38
N GLY A 460 19.02 10.26 -5.48
CA GLY A 460 18.02 11.26 -5.80
C GLY A 460 16.90 11.33 -4.75
N GLU A 461 16.37 10.18 -4.34
CA GLU A 461 15.29 10.04 -3.35
C GLU A 461 15.71 10.45 -1.93
N ARG A 462 16.80 9.87 -1.41
CA ARG A 462 17.17 9.95 0.01
C ARG A 462 18.30 10.94 0.28
N GLY A 463 19.06 11.30 -0.75
CA GLY A 463 20.25 12.13 -0.64
C GLY A 463 21.51 11.39 -0.18
N PHE A 464 21.46 10.06 -0.05
CA PHE A 464 22.60 9.20 0.29
C PHE A 464 22.31 7.72 -0.04
N ILE A 465 23.36 6.91 -0.15
CA ILE A 465 23.31 5.44 -0.25
C ILE A 465 23.94 4.81 0.99
N ARG A 466 23.43 3.68 1.47
CA ARG A 466 24.08 2.87 2.53
C ARG A 466 24.52 1.50 2.03
N PHE A 467 25.32 0.81 2.85
CA PHE A 467 25.67 -0.59 2.65
C PHE A 467 24.46 -1.50 2.39
N GLY A 468 23.39 -1.35 3.18
CA GLY A 468 22.15 -2.12 2.99
C GLY A 468 21.50 -1.88 1.63
N ASP A 469 21.46 -0.64 1.15
CA ASP A 469 20.91 -0.30 -0.16
C ASP A 469 21.76 -0.91 -1.30
N LEU A 470 23.10 -0.84 -1.17
CA LEU A 470 24.02 -1.48 -2.11
C LEU A 470 23.82 -3.01 -2.16
N ARG A 471 23.76 -3.66 -1.00
CA ARG A 471 23.53 -5.10 -0.90
C ARG A 471 22.20 -5.47 -1.55
N ASP A 472 21.12 -4.78 -1.19
CA ASP A 472 19.79 -5.06 -1.69
C ASP A 472 19.68 -4.87 -3.20
N ALA A 473 20.33 -3.83 -3.75
CA ALA A 473 20.39 -3.61 -5.19
C ALA A 473 21.11 -4.77 -5.91
N VAL A 474 22.27 -5.21 -5.39
CA VAL A 474 22.99 -6.39 -5.92
C VAL A 474 22.15 -7.68 -5.80
N ALA A 475 21.45 -7.87 -4.68
CA ALA A 475 20.64 -9.06 -4.44
C ALA A 475 19.44 -9.17 -5.40
N ARG A 476 18.86 -8.04 -5.81
CA ARG A 476 17.75 -7.97 -6.77
C ARG A 476 18.21 -8.05 -8.24
N ASN A 477 19.44 -7.63 -8.52
CA ASN A 477 19.96 -7.54 -9.88
C ASN A 477 20.62 -8.86 -10.36
N GLN A 478 20.75 -9.05 -11.68
CA GLN A 478 21.34 -10.27 -12.27
C GLN A 478 22.88 -10.25 -12.29
N LEU A 479 23.52 -9.10 -12.05
CA LEU A 479 24.97 -9.03 -11.84
C LEU A 479 25.31 -9.56 -10.44
N LYS A 480 25.57 -10.86 -10.35
CA LYS A 480 25.89 -11.54 -9.10
C LYS A 480 27.37 -11.47 -8.78
N MET A 481 27.71 -11.56 -7.50
CA MET A 481 29.09 -11.62 -7.04
C MET A 481 29.75 -12.95 -7.47
N PRO A 482 31.04 -12.93 -7.84
CA PRO A 482 31.81 -14.15 -8.00
C PRO A 482 31.92 -14.91 -6.67
N ASP A 483 31.99 -16.24 -6.75
CA ASP A 483 32.28 -17.09 -5.59
C ASP A 483 33.70 -16.84 -5.06
N LEU A 484 33.91 -17.07 -3.77
CA LEU A 484 35.20 -16.91 -3.12
C LEU A 484 36.20 -17.95 -3.64
N ARG A 485 37.37 -17.51 -4.09
CA ARG A 485 38.42 -18.38 -4.65
C ARG A 485 39.35 -18.97 -3.57
N GLY A 486 39.37 -18.40 -2.36
CA GLY A 486 40.19 -18.91 -1.26
C GLY A 486 40.12 -18.11 0.05
N PRO A 487 40.82 -18.56 1.11
CA PRO A 487 40.76 -17.97 2.46
C PRO A 487 41.36 -16.56 2.54
N LEU A 488 42.31 -16.21 1.65
CA LEU A 488 42.87 -14.85 1.59
C LEU A 488 41.83 -13.82 1.14
N GLU A 489 40.90 -14.22 0.27
CA GLU A 489 39.80 -13.37 -0.22
C GLU A 489 38.74 -13.18 0.88
N LEU A 490 38.55 -14.16 1.76
CA LEU A 490 37.71 -14.04 2.95
C LEU A 490 38.23 -12.99 3.95
N LEU A 491 39.56 -12.93 4.15
CA LEU A 491 40.19 -11.93 5.03
C LEU A 491 40.10 -10.52 4.44
N ARG A 492 40.36 -10.36 3.14
CA ARG A 492 40.23 -9.07 2.44
C ARG A 492 38.77 -8.59 2.32
N GLY A 493 37.81 -9.51 2.28
CA GLY A 493 36.40 -9.24 2.05
C GLY A 493 35.98 -9.55 0.61
N ASP A 494 34.72 -9.94 0.46
CA ASP A 494 34.13 -10.25 -0.85
C ASP A 494 33.94 -9.00 -1.72
N ALA A 495 33.35 -9.16 -2.92
CA ALA A 495 33.14 -8.03 -3.83
C ALA A 495 32.29 -6.92 -3.20
N LEU A 496 31.29 -7.27 -2.38
CA LEU A 496 30.42 -6.30 -1.71
C LEU A 496 31.18 -5.48 -0.65
N LEU A 497 31.99 -6.12 0.20
CA LEU A 497 32.81 -5.40 1.19
C LEU A 497 33.89 -4.51 0.54
N ARG A 498 34.45 -4.94 -0.59
CA ARG A 498 35.38 -4.11 -1.38
C ARG A 498 34.67 -2.92 -2.02
N ALA A 499 33.43 -3.08 -2.46
CA ALA A 499 32.61 -1.99 -2.98
C ALA A 499 32.25 -1.00 -1.87
N ASP A 500 31.86 -1.47 -0.68
CA ASP A 500 31.60 -0.64 0.50
C ASP A 500 32.80 0.26 0.85
N GLU A 501 34.00 -0.31 0.88
CA GLU A 501 35.21 0.44 1.18
C GLU A 501 35.56 1.48 0.09
N ARG A 502 35.42 1.12 -1.19
CA ARG A 502 35.69 2.06 -2.29
C ARG A 502 34.65 3.17 -2.39
N LEU A 503 33.37 2.82 -2.35
CA LEU A 503 32.28 3.81 -2.43
C LEU A 503 32.32 4.79 -1.25
N ALA A 504 32.75 4.35 -0.07
CA ALA A 504 32.97 5.25 1.07
C ALA A 504 34.07 6.30 0.83
N VAL A 505 35.02 6.03 -0.07
CA VAL A 505 36.07 6.98 -0.46
C VAL A 505 35.65 7.80 -1.67
N ASP A 506 35.19 7.13 -2.72
CA ASP A 506 34.82 7.77 -3.97
C ASP A 506 33.58 8.66 -3.77
N LEU A 507 32.53 8.19 -3.11
CA LEU A 507 31.29 8.94 -2.92
C LEU A 507 31.23 9.62 -1.54
N ASP A 508 32.32 10.23 -1.11
CA ASP A 508 32.36 10.89 0.20
C ASP A 508 31.24 11.93 0.35
N GLY A 509 30.53 11.87 1.48
CA GLY A 509 29.34 12.67 1.77
C GLY A 509 28.02 12.20 1.15
N VAL A 510 28.07 11.23 0.22
CA VAL A 510 26.91 10.62 -0.46
C VAL A 510 26.74 9.14 -0.08
N TYR A 511 27.82 8.38 0.05
CA TYR A 511 27.79 6.99 0.51
C TYR A 511 28.14 6.87 2.00
N ARG A 512 27.38 6.04 2.72
CA ARG A 512 27.62 5.71 4.13
C ARG A 512 28.10 4.27 4.25
N ARG A 513 29.33 4.13 4.75
CA ARG A 513 29.96 2.84 5.01
C ARG A 513 29.13 2.01 6.01
N GLY A 514 29.05 0.70 5.78
CA GLY A 514 28.31 -0.22 6.65
C GLY A 514 28.87 -0.29 8.07
N GLU A 515 27.96 -0.41 9.05
CA GLU A 515 28.32 -0.63 10.44
C GLU A 515 29.16 -1.90 10.63
N ILE A 516 29.89 -1.97 11.74
CA ILE A 516 30.78 -3.09 12.04
C ILE A 516 30.02 -4.42 12.00
N TYR A 517 28.85 -4.51 12.67
CA TYR A 517 28.07 -5.75 12.73
C TYR A 517 27.59 -6.25 11.36
N LEU A 518 27.16 -5.34 10.46
CA LEU A 518 26.76 -5.70 9.09
C LEU A 518 27.93 -6.31 8.30
N ARG A 519 29.12 -5.72 8.42
CA ARG A 519 30.33 -6.20 7.73
C ARG A 519 30.78 -7.56 8.27
N TRP A 520 30.66 -7.80 9.58
CA TRP A 520 30.94 -9.11 10.17
C TRP A 520 29.95 -10.18 9.72
N ILE A 521 28.65 -9.87 9.69
CA ILE A 521 27.63 -10.80 9.20
C ILE A 521 27.85 -11.11 7.73
N GLN A 522 28.14 -10.10 6.89
CA GLN A 522 28.50 -10.32 5.49
C GLN A 522 29.69 -11.28 5.37
N ARG A 523 30.80 -10.99 6.07
CA ARG A 523 32.01 -11.82 6.04
C ARG A 523 31.75 -13.25 6.53
N GLY A 524 30.98 -13.42 7.60
CA GLY A 524 30.63 -14.74 8.13
C GLY A 524 29.74 -15.53 7.16
N SER A 525 28.73 -14.89 6.59
CA SER A 525 27.83 -15.49 5.61
C SER A 525 28.52 -15.84 4.29
N ALA A 526 29.58 -15.12 3.92
CA ALA A 526 30.37 -15.39 2.73
C ALA A 526 31.05 -16.77 2.79
N VAL A 527 31.39 -17.27 3.98
CA VAL A 527 31.90 -18.65 4.15
C VAL A 527 30.81 -19.66 3.80
N ALA A 528 29.61 -19.46 4.33
CA ALA A 528 28.48 -20.35 4.14
C ALA A 528 27.94 -20.31 2.69
N PHE A 529 27.95 -19.14 2.04
CA PHE A 529 27.25 -18.96 0.76
C PHE A 529 28.18 -18.72 -0.43
N GLY A 530 29.40 -18.24 -0.21
CA GLY A 530 30.39 -17.96 -1.25
C GLY A 530 31.35 -19.11 -1.51
N THR A 531 31.34 -20.17 -0.70
CA THR A 531 32.20 -21.36 -0.88
C THR A 531 31.39 -22.60 -1.26
N ARG A 532 31.98 -23.54 -2.02
CA ARG A 532 31.31 -24.79 -2.41
C ARG A 532 30.91 -25.65 -1.21
N ALA A 533 31.83 -25.84 -0.25
CA ALA A 533 31.60 -26.65 0.94
C ALA A 533 30.57 -26.02 1.88
N GLY A 534 30.70 -24.71 2.16
CA GLY A 534 29.72 -23.99 2.98
C GLY A 534 28.32 -24.08 2.37
N ARG A 535 28.21 -23.89 1.05
CA ARG A 535 26.93 -23.93 0.35
C ARG A 535 26.29 -25.30 0.40
N TRP A 536 27.10 -26.36 0.29
CA TRP A 536 26.63 -27.73 0.47
C TRP A 536 26.06 -27.94 1.87
N VAL A 537 26.78 -27.52 2.91
CA VAL A 537 26.31 -27.59 4.30
C VAL A 537 25.02 -26.78 4.48
N SER A 538 24.95 -25.55 3.96
CA SER A 538 23.75 -24.72 4.07
C SER A 538 22.54 -25.33 3.36
N LYS A 539 22.69 -25.80 2.12
CA LYS A 539 21.61 -26.35 1.28
C LYS A 539 21.09 -27.70 1.79
N TYR A 540 22.00 -28.61 2.11
CA TYR A 540 21.67 -30.01 2.30
C TYR A 540 21.63 -30.43 3.78
N LEU A 541 22.19 -29.63 4.69
CA LEU A 541 22.18 -29.92 6.13
C LEU A 541 21.46 -28.83 6.94
N ALA A 542 21.93 -27.59 6.92
CA ALA A 542 21.40 -26.55 7.81
C ALA A 542 19.95 -26.17 7.49
N LEU A 543 19.62 -25.94 6.21
CA LEU A 543 18.27 -25.53 5.80
C LEU A 543 17.21 -26.62 6.04
N PRO A 544 17.40 -27.89 5.60
CA PRO A 544 16.36 -28.92 5.77
C PRO A 544 16.20 -29.36 7.22
N PHE A 545 17.31 -29.67 7.91
CA PHE A 545 17.27 -30.19 9.27
C PHE A 545 17.08 -29.09 10.32
N GLY A 546 17.67 -27.92 10.12
CA GLY A 546 17.38 -26.74 10.95
C GLY A 546 15.95 -26.24 10.77
N GLY A 547 15.43 -26.22 9.54
CA GLY A 547 14.03 -25.91 9.26
C GLY A 547 13.07 -26.93 9.89
N ALA A 548 13.40 -28.22 9.81
CA ALA A 548 12.64 -29.28 10.49
C ALA A 548 12.63 -29.11 12.01
N PHE A 549 13.79 -28.83 12.61
CA PHE A 549 13.91 -28.59 14.05
C PHE A 549 13.02 -27.43 14.47
N MET A 550 13.09 -26.31 13.76
CA MET A 550 12.25 -25.13 14.02
C MET A 550 10.76 -25.43 13.87
N ALA A 551 10.37 -26.23 12.87
CA ALA A 551 8.97 -26.61 12.66
C ALA A 551 8.44 -27.52 13.79
N VAL A 552 9.25 -28.46 14.27
CA VAL A 552 8.88 -29.34 15.39
C VAL A 552 8.75 -28.53 16.68
N GLU A 553 9.69 -27.63 16.98
CA GLU A 553 9.59 -26.77 18.16
C GLU A 553 8.39 -25.81 18.07
N PHE A 554 8.11 -25.28 16.88
CA PHE A 554 6.92 -24.46 16.65
C PHE A 554 5.62 -25.24 16.89
N ALA A 555 5.53 -26.48 16.41
CA ALA A 555 4.35 -27.33 16.64
C ALA A 555 4.16 -27.66 18.13
N ARG A 556 5.25 -27.93 18.86
CA ARG A 556 5.19 -28.08 20.32
C ARG A 556 4.71 -26.81 21.00
N TYR A 557 5.17 -25.65 20.54
CA TYR A 557 4.71 -24.36 21.04
C TYR A 557 3.19 -24.18 20.86
N VAL A 558 2.67 -24.36 19.64
CA VAL A 558 1.23 -24.21 19.36
C VAL A 558 0.43 -25.15 20.25
N ARG A 559 0.90 -26.37 20.47
CA ARG A 559 0.28 -27.33 21.38
C ARG A 559 0.31 -26.85 22.84
N HIS A 560 1.46 -26.42 23.35
CA HIS A 560 1.63 -25.99 24.74
C HIS A 560 0.86 -24.70 25.08
N GLU A 561 0.90 -23.71 24.20
CA GLU A 561 0.17 -22.46 24.38
C GLU A 561 -1.33 -22.66 24.19
N GLY A 562 -1.72 -23.51 23.23
CA GLY A 562 -3.11 -23.94 23.09
C GLY A 562 -3.63 -24.60 24.36
N THR A 563 -2.82 -25.44 25.02
CA THR A 563 -3.18 -26.03 26.31
C THR A 563 -3.19 -25.02 27.46
N ASN A 564 -2.27 -24.05 27.50
CA ASN A 564 -2.24 -23.03 28.55
C ASN A 564 -3.38 -22.01 28.41
N LEU A 565 -3.70 -21.59 27.19
CA LEU A 565 -4.87 -20.76 26.90
C LEU A 565 -6.15 -21.50 27.27
N PHE A 566 -6.25 -22.78 26.93
CA PHE A 566 -7.37 -23.63 27.32
C PHE A 566 -7.46 -23.78 28.85
N ALA A 567 -6.33 -23.97 29.54
CA ALA A 567 -6.27 -24.06 31.00
C ALA A 567 -6.59 -22.73 31.69
N PHE A 568 -6.13 -21.61 31.15
CA PHE A 568 -6.44 -20.26 31.65
C PHE A 568 -7.93 -19.93 31.47
N LEU A 569 -8.48 -20.19 30.28
CA LEU A 569 -9.91 -20.07 30.02
C LEU A 569 -10.74 -20.96 30.95
N ARG A 570 -10.24 -22.17 31.25
CA ARG A 570 -10.83 -23.09 32.24
C ARG A 570 -10.70 -22.56 33.68
N SER A 571 -9.63 -21.86 34.03
CA SER A 571 -9.39 -21.34 35.39
C SER A 571 -10.21 -20.10 35.73
N ILE A 572 -10.67 -19.35 34.72
CA ILE A 572 -11.54 -18.16 34.89
C ILE A 572 -13.02 -18.56 35.06
N LEU A 573 -13.35 -19.83 34.83
CA LEU A 573 -14.70 -20.35 34.96
C LEU A 573 -15.01 -20.74 36.42
N PRO A 574 -16.18 -20.35 36.96
CA PRO A 574 -16.62 -20.80 38.28
C PRO A 574 -16.71 -22.32 38.29
N HIS A 575 -16.01 -22.96 39.23
CA HIS A 575 -16.15 -24.39 39.47
C HIS A 575 -17.52 -24.66 40.09
N ASP A 576 -18.18 -25.71 39.64
CA ASP A 576 -19.47 -26.11 40.18
C ASP A 576 -19.30 -26.70 41.59
N ALA A 577 -20.10 -26.23 42.54
CA ALA A 577 -20.19 -26.76 43.91
C ALA A 577 -20.58 -28.26 43.96
N GLU A 578 -20.93 -28.87 42.82
CA GLU A 578 -21.17 -30.31 42.69
C GLU A 578 -19.85 -31.11 42.59
N ASP A 579 -18.75 -30.51 42.11
CA ASP A 579 -17.42 -31.16 42.09
C ASP A 579 -16.77 -31.14 43.50
N GLU A 580 -17.03 -30.09 44.30
CA GLU A 580 -16.67 -30.05 45.72
C GLU A 580 -17.43 -31.12 46.52
N ALA A 581 -18.70 -31.39 46.21
CA ALA A 581 -19.48 -32.43 46.90
C ALA A 581 -18.98 -33.86 46.61
N ILE A 582 -18.36 -34.11 45.45
CA ILE A 582 -17.74 -35.40 45.13
C ILE A 582 -16.38 -35.53 45.83
N VAL A 583 -15.62 -34.45 45.94
CA VAL A 583 -14.34 -34.42 46.68
C VAL A 583 -14.56 -34.49 48.19
N ASP A 584 -15.59 -33.84 48.72
CA ASP A 584 -16.02 -33.92 50.13
C ASP A 584 -16.61 -35.30 50.45
N ALA A 585 -17.34 -35.94 49.52
CA ALA A 585 -17.83 -37.31 49.70
C ALA A 585 -16.69 -38.36 49.70
N ILE A 586 -15.57 -38.07 49.03
CA ILE A 586 -14.35 -38.89 49.07
C ILE A 586 -13.49 -38.54 50.31
N GLY A 587 -13.52 -37.28 50.77
CA GLY A 587 -12.82 -36.80 51.97
C GLY A 587 -13.49 -37.20 53.30
N ALA A 588 -14.81 -37.47 53.30
CA ALA A 588 -15.59 -37.83 54.49
C ALA A 588 -15.33 -39.25 55.05
N GLN A 589 -14.34 -39.98 54.52
CA GLN A 589 -13.93 -41.31 55.01
C GLN A 589 -12.64 -41.31 55.84
N LEU A 590 -12.12 -40.15 56.26
CA LEU A 590 -10.98 -40.05 57.16
C LEU A 590 -11.36 -39.24 58.41
N PRO A 591 -11.12 -39.75 59.65
CA PRO A 591 -11.50 -39.07 60.87
C PRO A 591 -10.66 -37.82 61.17
N ASP A 592 -11.38 -36.82 61.70
CA ASP A 592 -10.97 -35.51 62.22
C ASP A 592 -9.65 -35.46 62.99
N THR A 593 -8.85 -34.42 62.70
CA THR A 593 -8.16 -33.66 63.76
C THR A 593 -8.01 -32.18 63.40
N GLY A 594 -8.75 -31.32 64.12
CA GLY A 594 -8.24 -30.03 64.57
C GLY A 594 -8.64 -28.79 63.76
N ALA A 595 -9.79 -28.22 64.13
CA ALA A 595 -10.24 -26.86 63.87
C ALA A 595 -9.16 -25.79 64.10
N VAL A 596 -9.35 -24.58 63.54
CA VAL A 596 -9.44 -23.32 64.31
C VAL A 596 -9.62 -22.05 63.41
N TRP A 597 -10.62 -21.24 63.81
CA TRP A 597 -11.00 -19.85 63.47
C TRP A 597 -11.80 -19.49 62.19
N SER A 598 -13.08 -19.27 62.45
CA SER A 598 -13.99 -18.36 61.76
C SER A 598 -13.79 -16.90 62.18
N SER A 599 -14.26 -16.00 61.31
CA SER A 599 -15.01 -14.75 61.58
C SER A 599 -14.48 -13.47 60.94
N ARG A 600 -15.43 -12.74 60.35
CA ARG A 600 -15.35 -11.41 59.72
C ARG A 600 -15.40 -10.32 60.79
N THR A 601 -14.73 -9.17 60.58
CA THR A 601 -15.34 -7.81 60.42
C THR A 601 -14.26 -6.71 60.26
N PRO A 602 -14.61 -5.50 59.77
CA PRO A 602 -13.68 -4.55 59.15
C PRO A 602 -13.36 -3.29 60.00
N ALA A 603 -12.39 -2.52 59.49
CA ALA A 603 -12.01 -1.11 59.76
C ALA A 603 -11.01 -0.85 60.90
N THR A 604 -9.85 -0.26 60.55
CA THR A 604 -9.42 1.11 60.92
C THR A 604 -8.10 1.47 60.23
N VAL A 605 -7.99 2.74 59.84
CA VAL A 605 -6.81 3.43 59.35
C VAL A 605 -5.86 3.73 60.51
N GLU A 606 -4.56 3.39 60.41
CA GLU A 606 -3.44 4.27 60.76
C GLU A 606 -2.06 3.59 60.57
N ALA A 607 -1.21 4.29 59.80
CA ALA A 607 0.24 4.47 59.92
C ALA A 607 1.24 3.28 59.94
N VAL A 608 2.47 3.64 59.53
CA VAL A 608 3.77 2.97 59.72
C VAL A 608 4.35 2.25 58.50
N THR A 609 5.09 3.05 57.73
CA THR A 609 6.49 2.80 57.33
C THR A 609 7.11 1.47 57.75
N SER A 610 7.26 0.54 56.80
CA SER A 610 8.47 -0.28 56.64
C SER A 610 8.26 -1.25 55.48
N ALA A 611 9.26 -1.36 54.60
CA ALA A 611 9.27 -2.23 53.44
C ALA A 611 8.92 -3.69 53.81
N PRO A 612 8.00 -4.37 53.10
CA PRO A 612 7.84 -5.79 53.27
C PRO A 612 8.89 -6.51 52.42
N HIS A 613 9.76 -7.24 53.10
CA HIS A 613 10.39 -8.43 52.58
C HIS A 613 9.38 -9.24 51.76
N VAL A 614 9.67 -9.41 50.47
CA VAL A 614 8.95 -10.35 49.61
C VAL A 614 9.22 -11.74 50.17
N ALA A 615 8.23 -12.30 50.85
CA ALA A 615 8.20 -13.71 51.21
C ALA A 615 8.35 -14.56 49.92
N PRO A 616 9.14 -15.64 49.93
CA PRO A 616 9.32 -16.47 48.75
C PRO A 616 7.97 -17.10 48.43
N HIS A 617 7.40 -16.74 47.27
CA HIS A 617 6.26 -17.46 46.74
C HIS A 617 6.61 -18.94 46.67
N THR A 618 5.92 -19.72 47.49
CA THR A 618 5.94 -21.19 47.51
C THR A 618 5.81 -21.69 46.08
N GLY A 619 6.87 -22.35 45.62
CA GLY A 619 6.97 -22.88 44.28
C GLY A 619 5.85 -23.86 44.00
N ILE A 620 4.93 -23.46 43.11
CA ILE A 620 4.32 -24.41 42.20
C ILE A 620 5.49 -24.95 41.38
N ALA A 621 5.86 -26.20 41.64
CA ALA A 621 6.84 -26.93 40.85
C ALA A 621 6.29 -27.09 39.43
N HIS A 622 6.42 -26.05 38.60
CA HIS A 622 6.38 -26.20 37.16
C HIS A 622 7.62 -27.01 36.81
N GLY A 623 7.41 -28.28 36.46
CA GLY A 623 8.46 -29.17 35.98
C GLY A 623 9.22 -28.49 34.85
N HIS A 624 10.38 -27.93 35.19
CA HIS A 624 11.37 -27.40 34.28
C HIS A 624 11.94 -28.55 33.45
N ARG A 625 11.22 -28.96 32.41
CA ARG A 625 11.87 -29.67 31.30
C ARG A 625 12.44 -28.60 30.39
N GLY A 626 13.73 -28.32 30.57
CA GLY A 626 14.53 -27.66 29.53
C GLY A 626 14.38 -28.39 28.21
N VAL A 627 14.89 -27.80 27.13
CA VAL A 627 14.95 -28.42 25.79
C VAL A 627 15.81 -29.69 25.88
N SER A 628 15.23 -30.80 26.34
CA SER A 628 15.82 -32.12 26.21
C SER A 628 15.52 -32.57 24.80
N LEU A 629 16.55 -32.68 23.96
CA LEU A 629 16.47 -33.41 22.69
C LEU A 629 16.11 -34.86 23.01
N SER A 630 14.82 -35.15 23.20
CA SER A 630 14.38 -36.53 23.37
C SER A 630 14.72 -37.30 22.10
N PRO A 631 15.07 -38.58 22.17
CA PRO A 631 15.34 -39.39 20.98
C PRO A 631 14.20 -39.31 19.96
N GLU A 632 12.96 -39.23 20.43
CA GLU A 632 11.77 -39.03 19.61
C GLU A 632 11.76 -37.69 18.88
N SER A 633 12.10 -36.59 19.56
CA SER A 633 12.18 -35.25 18.96
C SER A 633 13.20 -35.19 17.83
N LEU A 634 14.33 -35.86 18.03
CA LEU A 634 15.43 -35.91 17.08
C LEU A 634 15.07 -36.80 15.90
N ALA A 635 14.42 -37.95 16.14
CA ALA A 635 13.91 -38.81 15.07
C ALA A 635 12.88 -38.09 14.18
N VAL A 636 11.89 -37.40 14.77
CA VAL A 636 10.91 -36.61 14.01
C VAL A 636 11.59 -35.49 13.22
N THR A 637 12.58 -34.81 13.82
CA THR A 637 13.35 -33.76 13.15
C THR A 637 14.14 -34.30 11.96
N ILE A 638 14.77 -35.48 12.09
CA ILE A 638 15.50 -36.12 10.99
C ILE A 638 14.56 -36.51 9.85
N VAL A 639 13.44 -37.18 10.17
CA VAL A 639 12.44 -37.59 9.17
C VAL A 639 11.87 -36.38 8.45
N LEU A 640 11.47 -35.34 9.18
CA LEU A 640 10.97 -34.11 8.59
C LEU A 640 12.07 -33.39 7.79
N GLY A 641 13.33 -33.46 8.23
CA GLY A 641 14.48 -32.94 7.49
C GLY A 641 14.63 -33.60 6.11
N PHE A 642 14.49 -34.92 6.02
CA PHE A 642 14.47 -35.63 4.75
C PHE A 642 13.24 -35.30 3.88
N VAL A 643 12.07 -35.11 4.49
CA VAL A 643 10.86 -34.65 3.77
C VAL A 643 11.09 -33.26 3.17
N ILE A 644 11.63 -32.31 3.95
CA ILE A 644 11.98 -30.96 3.47
C ILE A 644 13.04 -31.05 2.38
N LEU A 645 14.06 -31.91 2.52
CA LEU A 645 15.07 -32.14 1.50
C LEU A 645 14.45 -32.63 0.18
N GLY A 646 13.52 -33.57 0.25
CA GLY A 646 12.74 -34.06 -0.89
C GLY A 646 11.92 -32.95 -1.55
N LEU A 647 11.24 -32.10 -0.75
CA LEU A 647 10.51 -30.94 -1.26
C LEU A 647 11.42 -29.93 -1.96
N LEU A 648 12.60 -29.66 -1.41
CA LEU A 648 13.51 -28.65 -1.96
C LEU A 648 14.16 -29.11 -3.26
N TYR A 649 14.59 -30.37 -3.35
CA TYR A 649 15.49 -30.82 -4.41
C TYR A 649 14.93 -31.89 -5.35
N HIS A 650 13.78 -32.52 -5.05
CA HIS A 650 13.21 -33.58 -5.90
C HIS A 650 11.89 -33.14 -6.57
N PRO A 651 11.89 -32.79 -7.86
CA PRO A 651 10.69 -32.30 -8.58
C PRO A 651 9.50 -33.26 -8.51
N GLY A 652 9.74 -34.57 -8.67
CA GLY A 652 8.68 -35.58 -8.59
C GLY A 652 8.05 -35.70 -7.19
N PHE A 653 8.82 -35.41 -6.14
CA PHE A 653 8.32 -35.45 -4.76
C PHE A 653 7.41 -34.24 -4.51
N ARG A 654 7.82 -33.04 -4.97
CA ARG A 654 6.97 -31.84 -4.96
C ARG A 654 5.65 -32.06 -5.70
N ALA A 655 5.71 -32.60 -6.92
CA ALA A 655 4.53 -32.86 -7.74
C ALA A 655 3.58 -33.83 -7.02
N GLY A 656 4.11 -34.89 -6.39
CA GLY A 656 3.34 -35.82 -5.56
C GLY A 656 2.67 -35.13 -4.37
N VAL A 657 3.42 -34.32 -3.61
CA VAL A 657 2.87 -33.59 -2.45
C VAL A 657 1.79 -32.58 -2.86
N VAL A 658 2.01 -31.82 -3.93
CA VAL A 658 1.01 -30.90 -4.48
C VAL A 658 -0.22 -31.66 -4.96
N GLY A 659 -0.06 -32.80 -5.61
CA GLY A 659 -1.15 -33.68 -6.02
C GLY A 659 -2.01 -34.13 -4.83
N ILE A 660 -1.37 -34.61 -3.76
CA ILE A 660 -2.03 -35.02 -2.52
C ILE A 660 -2.78 -33.84 -1.87
N LEU A 661 -2.12 -32.70 -1.71
CA LEU A 661 -2.72 -31.50 -1.12
C LEU A 661 -3.90 -30.98 -1.96
N THR A 662 -3.78 -31.00 -3.28
CA THR A 662 -4.86 -30.60 -4.20
C THR A 662 -6.03 -31.57 -4.11
N TRP A 663 -5.77 -32.86 -4.00
CA TRP A 663 -6.80 -33.88 -3.81
C TRP A 663 -7.54 -33.69 -2.49
N ILE A 664 -6.82 -33.49 -1.38
CA ILE A 664 -7.40 -33.15 -0.07
C ILE A 664 -8.22 -31.86 -0.17
N GLY A 665 -7.67 -30.81 -0.77
CA GLY A 665 -8.33 -29.52 -0.94
C GLY A 665 -9.62 -29.61 -1.75
N ARG A 666 -9.61 -30.37 -2.86
CA ARG A 666 -10.82 -30.65 -3.65
C ARG A 666 -11.84 -31.46 -2.86
N GLY A 667 -11.40 -32.45 -2.07
CA GLY A 667 -12.25 -33.24 -1.19
C GLY A 667 -12.93 -32.38 -0.12
N LEU A 668 -12.17 -31.49 0.53
CA LEU A 668 -12.69 -30.54 1.51
C LEU A 668 -13.67 -29.54 0.87
N HIS A 669 -13.31 -28.96 -0.27
CA HIS A 669 -14.21 -28.04 -0.99
C HIS A 669 -15.49 -28.76 -1.44
N PHE A 670 -15.39 -30.00 -1.92
CA PHE A 670 -16.54 -30.80 -2.28
C PHE A 670 -17.43 -31.07 -1.06
N ALA A 671 -16.86 -31.56 0.04
CA ALA A 671 -17.60 -31.95 1.24
C ALA A 671 -18.23 -30.75 1.98
N PHE A 672 -17.51 -29.64 2.12
CA PHE A 672 -17.91 -28.51 2.96
C PHE A 672 -18.50 -27.32 2.20
N VAL A 673 -18.30 -27.24 0.87
CA VAL A 673 -18.81 -26.13 0.06
C VAL A 673 -19.75 -26.64 -1.03
N ALA A 674 -19.27 -27.49 -1.94
CA ALA A 674 -20.04 -27.87 -3.12
C ALA A 674 -21.29 -28.70 -2.79
N VAL A 675 -21.15 -29.73 -1.94
CA VAL A 675 -22.26 -30.60 -1.53
C VAL A 675 -23.32 -29.81 -0.75
N PRO A 676 -22.99 -29.04 0.31
CA PRO A 676 -23.99 -28.23 1.01
C PRO A 676 -24.70 -27.24 0.09
N LEU A 677 -23.97 -26.55 -0.80
CA LEU A 677 -24.56 -25.58 -1.72
C LEU A 677 -25.45 -26.25 -2.78
N ALA A 678 -25.05 -27.43 -3.27
CA ALA A 678 -25.84 -28.22 -4.22
C ALA A 678 -27.12 -28.73 -3.57
N VAL A 679 -27.03 -29.28 -2.36
CA VAL A 679 -28.19 -29.71 -1.55
C VAL A 679 -29.12 -28.53 -1.27
N TRP A 680 -28.58 -27.37 -0.90
CA TRP A 680 -29.34 -26.14 -0.66
C TRP A 680 -30.07 -25.63 -1.92
N ARG A 681 -29.51 -25.90 -3.11
CA ARG A 681 -30.09 -25.53 -4.40
C ARG A 681 -31.07 -26.56 -4.96
N LEU A 682 -31.25 -27.74 -4.35
CA LEU A 682 -32.19 -28.74 -4.86
C LEU A 682 -33.64 -28.22 -4.83
N PRO A 683 -34.46 -28.51 -5.87
CA PRO A 683 -35.82 -28.01 -5.96
C PRO A 683 -36.70 -28.45 -4.79
N VAL A 684 -36.46 -29.65 -4.23
CA VAL A 684 -37.15 -30.15 -3.03
C VAL A 684 -36.85 -29.30 -1.80
N PHE A 685 -35.57 -28.97 -1.57
CA PHE A 685 -35.15 -28.13 -0.45
C PHE A 685 -35.63 -26.68 -0.60
N ARG A 686 -35.63 -26.14 -1.84
CA ARG A 686 -36.25 -24.83 -2.13
C ARG A 686 -37.74 -24.85 -1.87
N ALA A 687 -38.47 -25.85 -2.36
CA ALA A 687 -39.91 -25.98 -2.14
C ALA A 687 -40.26 -26.11 -0.64
N LEU A 688 -39.46 -26.85 0.12
CA LEU A 688 -39.62 -26.98 1.57
C LEU A 688 -39.36 -25.66 2.30
N ARG A 689 -38.32 -24.92 1.92
CA ARG A 689 -37.93 -23.63 2.50
C ARG A 689 -38.89 -22.50 2.15
N ASP A 690 -39.30 -22.43 0.88
CA ASP A 690 -40.13 -21.35 0.33
C ASP A 690 -41.64 -21.59 0.55
N ASN A 691 -42.02 -22.69 1.22
CA ASN A 691 -43.37 -22.93 1.70
C ASN A 691 -43.76 -21.88 2.76
N ALA A 692 -45.00 -21.41 2.69
CA ALA A 692 -45.57 -20.42 3.61
C ALA A 692 -45.40 -20.82 5.09
N VAL A 693 -45.54 -22.11 5.41
CA VAL A 693 -45.37 -22.62 6.78
C VAL A 693 -43.92 -22.53 7.25
N THR A 694 -42.97 -22.91 6.41
CA THR A 694 -41.54 -22.89 6.77
C THR A 694 -41.00 -21.47 6.85
N ARG A 695 -41.44 -20.56 5.97
CA ARG A 695 -41.15 -19.13 6.07
C ARG A 695 -41.73 -18.54 7.35
N PHE A 696 -42.99 -18.84 7.66
CA PHE A 696 -43.60 -18.41 8.91
C PHE A 696 -42.76 -18.87 10.12
N VAL A 697 -42.35 -20.14 10.18
CA VAL A 697 -41.53 -20.67 11.28
C VAL A 697 -40.14 -20.03 11.32
N TYR A 698 -39.47 -19.87 10.17
CA TYR A 698 -38.14 -19.27 10.10
C TYR A 698 -38.15 -17.77 10.45
N ASP A 699 -39.15 -17.04 9.98
CA ASP A 699 -39.30 -15.60 10.21
C ASP A 699 -39.69 -15.30 11.67
N PHE A 700 -40.50 -16.15 12.30
CA PHE A 700 -40.89 -16.01 13.70
C PHE A 700 -39.86 -16.57 14.70
N PHE A 701 -39.21 -17.70 14.40
CA PHE A 701 -38.39 -18.44 15.37
C PHE A 701 -36.92 -18.61 14.97
N GLY A 702 -36.54 -18.36 13.72
CA GLY A 702 -35.18 -18.61 13.21
C GLY A 702 -34.10 -17.78 13.90
N THR A 703 -34.33 -16.48 14.11
CA THR A 703 -33.40 -15.61 14.86
C THR A 703 -33.28 -16.04 16.32
N ALA A 704 -34.39 -16.41 16.94
CA ALA A 704 -34.40 -16.92 18.30
C ALA A 704 -33.63 -18.23 18.44
N LEU A 705 -33.78 -19.14 17.46
CA LEU A 705 -33.05 -20.39 17.39
C LEU A 705 -31.54 -20.14 17.23
N LEU A 706 -31.12 -19.22 16.37
CA LEU A 706 -29.70 -18.93 16.14
C LEU A 706 -29.02 -18.30 17.37
N VAL A 707 -29.68 -17.34 18.02
CA VAL A 707 -29.23 -16.75 19.30
C VAL A 707 -29.13 -17.83 20.38
N THR A 708 -30.12 -18.71 20.44
CA THR A 708 -30.12 -19.82 21.40
C THR A 708 -29.00 -20.81 21.12
N LEU A 709 -28.80 -21.23 19.87
CA LEU A 709 -27.73 -22.16 19.50
C LEU A 709 -26.34 -21.56 19.77
N SER A 710 -26.18 -20.26 19.57
CA SER A 710 -24.93 -19.55 19.89
C SER A 710 -24.70 -19.46 21.40
N ALA A 711 -25.75 -19.14 22.18
CA ALA A 711 -25.68 -19.17 23.64
C ALA A 711 -25.40 -20.58 24.18
N LEU A 712 -26.02 -21.61 23.60
CA LEU A 712 -25.79 -23.01 23.93
C LEU A 712 -24.38 -23.47 23.55
N LEU A 713 -23.87 -23.04 22.39
CA LEU A 713 -22.50 -23.33 21.97
C LEU A 713 -21.50 -22.69 22.94
N ILE A 714 -21.71 -21.43 23.34
CA ILE A 714 -20.90 -20.76 24.35
C ILE A 714 -20.98 -21.55 25.66
N LEU A 715 -22.18 -21.85 26.17
CA LEU A 715 -22.37 -22.62 27.41
C LEU A 715 -21.73 -24.02 27.34
N ALA A 716 -21.77 -24.68 26.18
CA ALA A 716 -21.15 -25.98 25.95
C ALA A 716 -19.62 -25.89 25.89
N LEU A 717 -19.07 -24.87 25.23
CA LEU A 717 -17.63 -24.56 25.22
C LEU A 717 -17.13 -24.16 26.62
N LEU A 718 -18.01 -23.61 27.45
CA LEU A 718 -17.80 -23.32 28.87
C LEU A 718 -17.98 -24.57 29.77
N GLY A 719 -18.22 -25.76 29.21
CA GLY A 719 -18.26 -27.03 29.94
C GLY A 719 -19.59 -27.35 30.64
N SER A 720 -20.68 -26.67 30.31
CA SER A 720 -21.97 -26.84 31.00
C SER A 720 -22.59 -28.23 30.75
N GLY A 721 -23.10 -28.87 31.80
CA GLY A 721 -23.80 -30.15 31.70
C GLY A 721 -25.12 -30.09 30.90
N PRO A 722 -25.59 -31.24 30.36
CA PRO A 722 -26.71 -31.31 29.41
C PRO A 722 -28.04 -30.78 29.99
N ARG A 723 -28.28 -30.91 31.30
CA ARG A 723 -29.48 -30.38 31.97
C ARG A 723 -29.51 -28.85 32.01
N ARG A 724 -28.34 -28.21 32.20
CA ARG A 724 -28.22 -26.74 32.20
C ARG A 724 -28.35 -26.18 30.80
N LEU A 725 -27.75 -26.84 29.81
CA LEU A 725 -27.93 -26.52 28.40
C LEU A 725 -29.42 -26.55 28.04
N LEU A 726 -30.15 -27.60 28.39
CA LEU A 726 -31.58 -27.69 28.07
C LEU A 726 -32.41 -26.57 28.75
N ARG A 727 -32.18 -26.33 30.06
CA ARG A 727 -32.93 -25.31 30.83
C ARG A 727 -32.66 -23.89 30.34
N TRP A 728 -31.39 -23.50 30.22
CA TRP A 728 -31.00 -22.17 29.77
C TRP A 728 -31.25 -21.97 28.28
N GLY A 729 -31.07 -23.02 27.47
CA GLY A 729 -31.47 -23.02 26.06
C GLY A 729 -32.96 -22.73 25.87
N GLY A 730 -33.82 -23.38 26.65
CA GLY A 730 -35.26 -23.12 26.61
C GLY A 730 -35.64 -21.69 27.01
N ILE A 731 -35.00 -21.16 28.07
CA ILE A 731 -35.24 -19.77 28.54
C ILE A 731 -34.76 -18.76 27.50
N VAL A 732 -33.52 -18.91 27.00
CA VAL A 732 -32.95 -18.02 25.98
C VAL A 732 -33.79 -18.08 24.70
N PHE A 733 -34.26 -19.26 24.30
CA PHE A 733 -35.15 -19.41 23.15
C PHE A 733 -36.47 -18.70 23.34
N ALA A 734 -37.14 -18.88 24.49
CA ALA A 734 -38.42 -18.24 24.77
C ALA A 734 -38.29 -16.71 24.78
N VAL A 735 -37.28 -16.17 25.48
CA VAL A 735 -37.01 -14.72 25.52
C VAL A 735 -36.65 -14.18 24.14
N ALA A 736 -35.75 -14.86 23.42
CA ALA A 736 -35.34 -14.44 22.10
C ALA A 736 -36.51 -14.51 21.10
N ALA A 737 -37.41 -15.49 21.19
CA ALA A 737 -38.60 -15.61 20.34
C ALA A 737 -39.62 -14.49 20.59
N VAL A 738 -39.85 -14.11 21.86
CA VAL A 738 -40.73 -12.99 22.19
C VAL A 738 -40.13 -11.68 21.71
N VAL A 739 -38.88 -11.39 22.08
CA VAL A 739 -38.19 -10.14 21.71
C VAL A 739 -38.12 -9.99 20.19
N SER A 740 -37.73 -11.06 19.48
CA SER A 740 -37.58 -11.06 18.03
C SER A 740 -38.87 -10.73 17.28
N ASN A 741 -40.05 -11.04 17.83
CA ASN A 741 -41.34 -10.83 17.17
C ASN A 741 -42.04 -9.51 17.52
N THR A 742 -41.53 -8.76 18.50
CA THR A 742 -42.01 -7.40 18.78
C THR A 742 -41.70 -6.43 17.63
N PRO A 743 -42.45 -5.32 17.47
CA PRO A 743 -42.14 -4.28 16.46
C PRO A 743 -40.74 -3.69 16.61
N ILE A 744 -40.25 -3.54 17.85
CA ILE A 744 -38.90 -3.05 18.16
C ILE A 744 -37.86 -4.10 17.77
N GLY A 745 -38.05 -5.37 18.15
CA GLY A 745 -37.13 -6.45 17.79
C GLY A 745 -37.05 -6.73 16.29
N ARG A 746 -38.15 -6.57 15.54
CA ARG A 746 -38.13 -6.64 14.07
C ARG A 746 -37.32 -5.51 13.44
N ARG A 747 -37.47 -4.27 13.93
CA ARG A 747 -36.63 -3.12 13.51
C ARG A 747 -35.16 -3.35 13.84
N LEU A 748 -34.86 -3.79 15.06
CA LEU A 748 -33.49 -4.07 15.51
C LEU A 748 -32.84 -5.20 14.70
N ARG A 749 -33.59 -6.25 14.34
CA ARG A 749 -33.13 -7.35 13.47
C ARG A 749 -32.79 -6.87 12.06
N ASP A 750 -33.64 -6.03 11.48
CA ASP A 750 -33.43 -5.45 10.16
C ASP A 750 -32.21 -4.49 10.15
N GLU A 751 -32.05 -3.69 11.20
CA GLU A 751 -30.92 -2.78 11.37
C GLU A 751 -29.61 -3.53 11.63
N THR A 752 -29.60 -4.51 12.55
CA THR A 752 -28.41 -5.30 12.88
C THR A 752 -27.97 -6.21 11.74
N ALA A 753 -28.88 -6.79 10.94
CA ALA A 753 -28.51 -7.59 9.77
C ALA A 753 -27.91 -6.73 8.65
N GLY A 754 -28.38 -5.49 8.48
CA GLY A 754 -27.78 -4.52 7.56
C GLY A 754 -26.39 -4.08 8.05
N VAL A 755 -26.29 -3.71 9.33
CA VAL A 755 -25.05 -3.24 9.95
C VAL A 755 -24.01 -4.37 10.09
N ALA A 756 -24.39 -5.60 10.39
CA ALA A 756 -23.47 -6.73 10.51
C ALA A 756 -22.89 -7.16 9.15
N ASP A 757 -23.70 -7.14 8.08
CA ASP A 757 -23.24 -7.41 6.73
C ASP A 757 -22.29 -6.29 6.26
N ASP A 758 -22.66 -5.03 6.50
CA ASP A 758 -21.82 -3.86 6.21
C ASP A 758 -20.54 -3.80 7.08
N ALA A 759 -20.61 -4.20 8.36
CA ALA A 759 -19.49 -4.22 9.30
C ALA A 759 -18.55 -5.40 9.03
N TRP A 760 -19.06 -6.60 8.74
CA TRP A 760 -18.24 -7.75 8.33
C TRP A 760 -17.59 -7.50 6.98
N ARG A 761 -18.31 -6.89 6.04
CA ARG A 761 -17.77 -6.38 4.75
C ARG A 761 -16.66 -5.38 5.00
N THR A 762 -16.88 -4.39 5.86
CA THR A 762 -15.86 -3.36 6.18
C THR A 762 -14.66 -3.97 6.90
N PHE A 763 -14.87 -4.90 7.84
CA PHE A 763 -13.81 -5.55 8.61
C PHE A 763 -12.91 -6.41 7.72
N ARG A 764 -13.50 -7.27 6.89
CA ARG A 764 -12.76 -8.19 6.01
C ARG A 764 -12.10 -7.47 4.84
N VAL A 765 -12.79 -6.52 4.20
CA VAL A 765 -12.33 -5.89 2.95
C VAL A 765 -11.46 -4.65 3.20
N ASN A 766 -11.71 -3.89 4.27
CA ASN A 766 -11.03 -2.61 4.51
C ASN A 766 -10.18 -2.61 5.78
N LEU A 767 -10.67 -3.19 6.89
CA LEU A 767 -10.02 -3.01 8.19
C LEU A 767 -8.79 -3.90 8.35
N LEU A 768 -8.89 -5.22 8.10
CA LEU A 768 -7.76 -6.13 8.31
C LEU A 768 -6.59 -5.86 7.34
N PRO A 769 -6.82 -5.73 6.01
CA PRO A 769 -5.75 -5.37 5.07
C PRO A 769 -5.25 -3.93 5.29
N GLY A 770 -6.16 -3.01 5.63
CA GLY A 770 -5.84 -1.62 5.91
C GLY A 770 -4.97 -1.48 7.16
N PHE A 771 -5.26 -2.24 8.22
CA PHE A 771 -4.52 -2.22 9.47
C PHE A 771 -3.09 -2.71 9.30
N VAL A 772 -2.88 -3.82 8.59
CA VAL A 772 -1.52 -4.33 8.33
C VAL A 772 -0.75 -3.42 7.38
N SER A 773 -1.39 -2.93 6.31
CA SER A 773 -0.77 -1.96 5.41
C SER A 773 -0.39 -0.67 6.15
N TRP A 774 -1.24 -0.23 7.09
CA TRP A 774 -0.99 0.90 7.95
C TRP A 774 0.19 0.63 8.90
N ILE A 775 0.27 -0.55 9.52
CA ILE A 775 1.43 -0.94 10.34
C ILE A 775 2.71 -0.88 9.52
N LEU A 776 2.74 -1.50 8.33
CA LEU A 776 3.92 -1.50 7.47
C LEU A 776 4.30 -0.08 7.00
N TRP A 777 3.33 0.74 6.64
CA TRP A 777 3.56 2.14 6.32
C TRP A 777 4.10 2.92 7.53
N ALA A 778 3.52 2.75 8.71
CA ALA A 778 3.94 3.41 9.94
C ALA A 778 5.38 3.02 10.33
N PHE A 779 5.76 1.74 10.19
CA PHE A 779 7.13 1.30 10.39
C PHE A 779 8.09 1.93 9.38
N ARG A 780 7.74 1.95 8.09
CA ARG A 780 8.58 2.59 7.06
C ARG A 780 8.78 4.08 7.34
N GLU A 781 7.72 4.79 7.76
CA GLU A 781 7.84 6.18 8.16
C GLU A 781 8.66 6.37 9.43
N LEU A 782 8.53 5.47 10.40
CA LEU A 782 9.35 5.50 11.62
C LEU A 782 10.83 5.31 11.30
N VAL A 783 11.16 4.30 10.48
CA VAL A 783 12.54 4.07 10.00
C VAL A 783 13.04 5.33 9.29
N GLY A 784 12.26 5.86 8.33
CA GLY A 784 12.61 7.08 7.62
C GLY A 784 12.78 8.29 8.55
N LEU A 785 11.97 8.42 9.61
CA LEU A 785 12.07 9.49 10.59
C LEU A 785 13.36 9.39 11.40
N VAL A 786 13.68 8.21 11.94
CA VAL A 786 14.93 7.96 12.68
C VAL A 786 16.12 8.28 11.79
N GLU A 787 16.10 7.80 10.56
CA GLU A 787 17.17 8.03 9.57
C GLU A 787 17.34 9.50 9.22
N ARG A 788 16.24 10.20 8.90
CA ARG A 788 16.26 11.63 8.59
C ARG A 788 16.72 12.44 9.80
N GLY A 789 16.33 12.04 11.00
CA GLY A 789 16.77 12.66 12.25
C GLY A 789 18.28 12.52 12.46
N LEU A 790 18.81 11.30 12.35
CA LEU A 790 20.24 11.05 12.45
C LEU A 790 21.01 11.80 11.34
N TYR A 791 20.52 11.78 10.10
CA TYR A 791 21.14 12.51 9.00
C TYR A 791 21.12 14.02 9.22
N ALA A 792 20.01 14.60 9.70
CA ALA A 792 19.91 16.03 9.94
C ALA A 792 20.93 16.50 10.99
N ILE A 793 21.19 15.67 12.01
CA ILE A 793 22.21 15.95 13.01
C ILE A 793 23.61 15.79 12.41
N ASP A 794 23.86 14.74 11.62
CA ASP A 794 25.12 14.55 10.88
C ASP A 794 25.41 15.74 9.93
N GLU A 795 24.36 16.27 9.29
CA GLU A 795 24.42 17.43 8.38
C GLU A 795 24.72 18.72 9.13
N TRP A 796 24.21 18.88 10.36
CA TRP A 796 24.52 20.04 11.21
C TRP A 796 26.01 20.13 11.55
N PHE A 797 26.71 19.00 11.64
CA PHE A 797 28.16 18.93 11.84
C PHE A 797 28.98 19.31 10.60
N ARG A 798 28.37 19.40 9.42
CA ARG A 798 29.10 19.86 8.22
C ARG A 798 29.59 21.29 8.42
N PHE A 799 30.84 21.51 8.02
CA PHE A 799 31.53 22.78 8.12
C PHE A 799 31.46 23.53 6.78
N ARG A 800 31.34 24.85 6.85
CA ARG A 800 31.30 25.74 5.68
C ARG A 800 32.45 26.71 5.76
N LYS A 801 33.15 26.91 4.64
CA LYS A 801 34.29 27.81 4.52
C LYS A 801 33.81 29.26 4.77
N GLY A 802 34.02 29.78 5.99
CA GLY A 802 33.50 31.09 6.44
C GLY A 802 32.95 31.10 7.88
N GLN A 803 32.77 29.94 8.52
CA GLN A 803 32.37 29.85 9.94
C GLN A 803 33.54 30.16 10.89
N SER A 804 33.24 30.72 12.08
CA SER A 804 34.25 31.08 13.08
C SER A 804 34.99 29.85 13.64
N SER A 805 36.27 30.01 14.01
CA SER A 805 37.09 28.92 14.57
C SER A 805 36.50 28.31 15.84
N GLY A 806 35.80 29.11 16.67
CA GLY A 806 35.10 28.60 17.85
C GLY A 806 33.93 27.67 17.52
N SER A 807 33.19 27.97 16.44
CA SER A 807 32.12 27.10 15.93
C SER A 807 32.69 25.77 15.40
N LEU A 808 33.83 25.81 14.72
CA LEU A 808 34.54 24.61 14.25
C LEU A 808 34.95 23.71 15.42
N ALA A 809 35.59 24.26 16.45
CA ALA A 809 36.01 23.50 17.63
C ALA A 809 34.83 22.85 18.36
N LEU A 810 33.72 23.59 18.54
CA LEU A 810 32.50 23.07 19.14
C LEU A 810 31.90 21.92 18.31
N LYS A 811 31.83 22.07 16.98
CA LYS A 811 31.34 21.01 16.08
C LYS A 811 32.19 19.75 16.14
N ILE A 812 33.53 19.88 16.23
CA ILE A 812 34.44 18.75 16.40
C ILE A 812 34.14 18.01 17.71
N ALA A 813 34.08 18.74 18.82
CA ALA A 813 33.83 18.15 20.13
C ALA A 813 32.48 17.41 20.17
N LEU A 814 31.44 18.04 19.65
CA LEU A 814 30.10 17.45 19.57
C LEU A 814 30.05 16.25 18.60
N ALA A 815 30.77 16.28 17.48
CA ALA A 815 30.83 15.17 16.53
C ALA A 815 31.48 13.92 17.13
N ILE A 816 32.54 14.08 17.95
CA ILE A 816 33.19 12.97 18.68
C ILE A 816 32.20 12.29 19.62
N VAL A 817 31.41 13.07 20.36
CA VAL A 817 30.39 12.55 21.29
C VAL A 817 29.19 11.97 20.54
N TRP A 818 28.79 12.60 19.44
CA TRP A 818 27.62 12.19 18.66
C TRP A 818 27.82 10.87 17.92
N PHE A 819 29.01 10.62 17.37
CA PHE A 819 29.28 9.39 16.62
C PHE A 819 28.92 8.09 17.36
N PRO A 820 29.38 7.83 18.61
CA PRO A 820 29.00 6.63 19.33
C PRO A 820 27.50 6.60 19.65
N ILE A 821 26.87 7.75 19.92
CA ILE A 821 25.43 7.85 20.14
C ILE A 821 24.66 7.44 18.88
N ALA A 822 25.00 8.01 17.73
CA ALA A 822 24.38 7.68 16.46
C ALA A 822 24.57 6.19 16.11
N TYR A 823 25.76 5.64 16.38
CA TYR A 823 26.03 4.21 16.20
C TYR A 823 25.14 3.34 17.09
N VAL A 824 25.03 3.66 18.39
CA VAL A 824 24.19 2.93 19.34
C VAL A 824 22.71 3.02 18.96
N ILE A 825 22.24 4.19 18.52
CA ILE A 825 20.85 4.35 18.05
C ILE A 825 20.59 3.46 16.83
N ARG A 826 21.48 3.45 15.84
CA ARG A 826 21.33 2.56 14.66
C ARG A 826 21.36 1.10 15.05
N PHE A 827 22.32 0.70 15.89
CA PHE A 827 22.42 -0.67 16.39
C PHE A 827 21.15 -1.08 17.14
N ALA A 828 20.71 -0.30 18.13
CA ALA A 828 19.51 -0.61 18.91
C ALA A 828 18.26 -0.64 18.03
N PHE A 829 18.12 0.30 17.09
CA PHE A 829 16.95 0.36 16.24
C PHE A 829 16.90 -0.77 15.22
N TYR A 830 17.93 -0.97 14.39
CA TYR A 830 17.88 -1.95 13.28
C TYR A 830 18.08 -3.40 13.74
N LEU A 831 18.89 -3.63 14.78
CA LEU A 831 19.22 -4.97 15.22
C LEU A 831 18.27 -5.48 16.31
N LEU A 832 17.87 -4.61 17.25
CA LEU A 832 17.11 -5.02 18.43
C LEU A 832 15.62 -4.69 18.29
N LEU A 833 15.28 -3.44 17.97
CA LEU A 833 13.91 -2.96 17.99
C LEU A 833 13.13 -3.35 16.72
N GLU A 834 13.63 -3.02 15.54
CA GLU A 834 12.92 -3.19 14.26
C GLU A 834 12.45 -4.65 14.07
N PRO A 835 13.29 -5.68 14.26
CA PRO A 835 12.85 -7.06 14.07
C PRO A 835 11.82 -7.53 15.11
N GLN A 836 11.85 -6.96 16.32
CA GLN A 836 10.93 -7.34 17.40
C GLN A 836 9.55 -6.75 17.23
N VAL A 837 9.44 -5.50 16.78
CA VAL A 837 8.13 -4.83 16.67
C VAL A 837 7.53 -4.97 15.27
N ASN A 838 8.35 -5.13 14.22
CA ASN A 838 7.84 -5.34 12.86
C ASN A 838 7.23 -6.75 12.73
N PRO A 839 5.91 -6.90 12.55
CA PRO A 839 5.25 -8.21 12.55
C PRO A 839 5.77 -9.15 11.45
N VAL A 840 6.25 -8.60 10.33
CA VAL A 840 6.81 -9.39 9.21
C VAL A 840 8.19 -9.97 9.55
N LYS A 841 9.00 -9.26 10.35
CA LYS A 841 10.32 -9.74 10.81
C LYS A 841 10.22 -10.53 12.11
N HIS A 842 9.19 -10.26 12.91
CA HIS A 842 8.97 -10.89 14.20
C HIS A 842 8.62 -12.38 14.05
N PHE A 843 7.67 -12.69 13.17
CA PHE A 843 7.19 -14.06 12.99
C PHE A 843 7.86 -14.76 11.79
N PRO A 844 8.35 -16.01 11.91
CA PRO A 844 8.33 -16.86 13.10
C PRO A 844 9.62 -16.80 13.95
N VAL A 845 10.73 -16.29 13.41
CA VAL A 845 12.07 -16.49 14.01
C VAL A 845 12.21 -15.83 15.38
N VAL A 846 11.85 -14.55 15.51
CA VAL A 846 11.98 -13.81 16.79
C VAL A 846 11.09 -14.41 17.86
N THR A 847 9.88 -14.86 17.49
CA THR A 847 8.95 -15.53 18.41
C THR A 847 9.53 -16.84 18.94
N VAL A 848 10.10 -17.67 18.06
CA VAL A 848 10.73 -18.94 18.47
C VAL A 848 11.97 -18.67 19.34
N SER A 849 12.83 -17.71 18.97
CA SER A 849 14.01 -17.33 19.76
C SER A 849 13.66 -16.86 21.17
N HIS A 850 12.62 -16.00 21.33
CA HIS A 850 12.13 -15.60 22.66
C HIS A 850 11.81 -16.83 23.52
N LYS A 851 11.07 -17.78 22.98
CA LYS A 851 10.62 -18.96 23.73
C LYS A 851 11.73 -19.97 24.01
N LEU A 852 12.77 -20.02 23.18
CA LEU A 852 13.95 -20.82 23.48
C LEU A 852 14.80 -20.22 24.60
N LEU A 853 14.84 -18.89 24.71
CA LEU A 853 15.64 -18.17 25.72
C LEU A 853 14.91 -17.99 27.06
N LEU A 854 13.59 -17.80 27.07
CA LEU A 854 12.81 -17.56 28.30
C LEU A 854 13.01 -18.66 29.38
N PRO A 855 12.94 -19.97 29.07
CA PRO A 855 13.19 -21.02 30.06
C PRO A 855 14.63 -21.03 30.60
N GLN A 856 15.58 -20.42 29.88
CA GLN A 856 16.98 -20.36 30.26
C GLN A 856 17.29 -19.24 31.25
N ILE A 857 16.35 -18.31 31.50
CA ILE A 857 16.57 -17.19 32.44
C ILE A 857 17.01 -17.70 33.82
N GLY A 858 16.30 -18.69 34.38
CA GLY A 858 16.63 -19.23 35.69
C GLY A 858 17.98 -19.97 35.72
N VAL A 859 18.29 -20.72 34.65
CA VAL A 859 19.56 -21.44 34.51
C VAL A 859 20.73 -20.46 34.43
N ILE A 860 20.61 -19.42 33.59
CA ILE A 860 21.64 -18.41 33.38
C ILE A 860 21.77 -17.52 34.62
N SER A 861 20.67 -17.14 35.27
CA SER A 861 20.69 -16.40 36.54
C SER A 861 21.46 -17.18 37.62
N ASN A 862 21.18 -18.47 37.78
CA ASN A 862 21.91 -19.31 38.72
C ASN A 862 23.40 -19.49 38.35
N ALA A 863 23.72 -19.60 37.05
CA ALA A 863 25.09 -19.80 36.59
C ALA A 863 25.94 -18.51 36.63
N THR A 864 25.33 -17.34 36.46
CA THR A 864 26.04 -16.05 36.39
C THR A 864 25.99 -15.27 37.71
N GLY A 865 25.06 -15.63 38.62
CA GLY A 865 24.81 -14.87 39.85
C GLY A 865 24.01 -13.58 39.65
N LEU A 866 23.56 -13.28 38.42
CA LEU A 866 22.74 -12.11 38.12
C LEU A 866 21.28 -12.34 38.52
N GLY A 867 20.55 -11.26 38.82
CA GLY A 867 19.14 -11.33 39.17
C GLY A 867 18.29 -11.83 38.00
N VAL A 868 17.23 -12.59 38.29
CA VAL A 868 16.28 -13.11 37.27
C VAL A 868 15.71 -11.99 36.39
N GLY A 869 15.45 -10.81 36.97
CA GLY A 869 14.99 -9.64 36.23
C GLY A 869 16.05 -9.05 35.28
N GLU A 870 17.32 -9.07 35.68
CA GLU A 870 18.43 -8.57 34.86
C GLU A 870 18.71 -9.51 33.69
N VAL A 871 18.79 -10.81 33.96
CA VAL A 871 18.93 -11.84 32.92
C VAL A 871 17.71 -11.83 32.00
N GLY A 872 16.50 -11.66 32.54
CA GLY A 872 15.27 -11.48 31.77
C GLY A 872 15.35 -10.28 30.82
N ALA A 873 15.75 -9.11 31.33
CA ALA A 873 15.90 -7.91 30.52
C ALA A 873 16.94 -8.08 29.39
N ILE A 874 18.10 -8.68 29.69
CA ILE A 874 19.16 -8.95 28.70
C ILE A 874 18.62 -9.92 27.63
N LEU A 875 18.02 -11.04 28.04
CA LEU A 875 17.53 -12.06 27.12
C LEU A 875 16.33 -11.57 26.29
N SER A 876 15.54 -10.61 26.75
CA SER A 876 14.48 -9.98 25.95
C SER A 876 15.01 -9.13 24.79
N CYS A 877 16.25 -8.63 24.86
CA CYS A 877 16.85 -7.87 23.76
C CYS A 877 17.44 -8.76 22.65
N ILE A 878 17.84 -10.00 22.97
CA ILE A 878 18.56 -10.90 22.04
C ILE A 878 17.72 -11.40 20.86
N PRO A 879 16.43 -11.79 21.00
CA PRO A 879 15.64 -12.36 19.91
C PRO A 879 15.58 -11.52 18.64
N GLY A 880 15.64 -10.18 18.77
CA GLY A 880 15.72 -9.27 17.62
C GLY A 880 16.91 -9.57 16.72
N VAL A 881 18.06 -9.91 17.32
CA VAL A 881 19.30 -10.30 16.61
C VAL A 881 19.07 -11.52 15.72
N PHE A 882 18.34 -12.54 16.19
CA PHE A 882 18.07 -13.74 15.39
C PHE A 882 17.13 -13.47 14.21
N GLY A 883 16.09 -12.66 14.42
CA GLY A 883 15.20 -12.23 13.33
C GLY A 883 15.95 -11.41 12.28
N PHE A 884 16.80 -10.50 12.73
CA PHE A 884 17.70 -9.74 11.86
C PHE A 884 18.63 -10.66 11.06
N ILE A 885 19.39 -11.54 11.74
CA ILE A 885 20.32 -12.47 11.09
C ILE A 885 19.59 -13.36 10.07
N ALA A 886 18.42 -13.90 10.40
CA ALA A 886 17.69 -14.76 9.48
C ALA A 886 17.31 -14.03 8.17
N TRP A 887 16.92 -12.76 8.27
CA TRP A 887 16.58 -11.95 7.12
C TRP A 887 17.81 -11.52 6.31
N GLU A 888 18.88 -11.11 7.00
CA GLU A 888 20.18 -10.78 6.41
C GLU A 888 20.80 -11.96 5.66
N LEU A 889 20.78 -13.15 6.25
CA LEU A 889 21.30 -14.37 5.62
C LEU A 889 20.49 -14.76 4.37
N ARG A 890 19.16 -14.57 4.42
CA ARG A 890 18.30 -14.81 3.25
C ARG A 890 18.68 -13.88 2.10
N GLU A 891 18.99 -12.61 2.36
CA GLU A 891 19.38 -11.68 1.31
C GLU A 891 20.81 -11.94 0.83
N ASN A 892 21.74 -12.23 1.74
CA ASN A 892 23.14 -12.56 1.41
C ASN A 892 23.26 -13.81 0.53
N TRP A 893 22.34 -14.77 0.69
CA TRP A 893 22.25 -15.94 -0.18
C TRP A 893 22.12 -15.58 -1.66
N ARG A 894 21.32 -14.55 -1.97
CA ARG A 894 20.99 -14.13 -3.34
C ARG A 894 22.10 -13.35 -4.04
N LEU A 895 23.17 -13.02 -3.32
CA LEU A 895 24.27 -12.21 -3.85
C LEU A 895 25.23 -13.00 -4.76
N TYR A 896 25.41 -14.30 -4.52
CA TYR A 896 26.44 -15.10 -5.19
C TYR A 896 25.95 -15.74 -6.50
N ALA A 897 26.79 -15.76 -7.53
CA ALA A 897 26.47 -16.26 -8.86
C ALA A 897 26.01 -17.72 -8.86
N ALA A 898 26.63 -18.58 -8.05
CA ALA A 898 26.23 -19.99 -7.92
C ALA A 898 24.87 -20.21 -7.23
N ASN A 899 24.27 -19.16 -6.67
CA ASN A 899 22.91 -19.17 -6.12
C ASN A 899 21.90 -18.47 -7.04
N ARG A 900 22.31 -18.04 -8.24
CA ARG A 900 21.42 -17.45 -9.24
C ARG A 900 20.28 -18.43 -9.59
N PRO A 901 19.03 -17.95 -9.72
CA PRO A 901 17.95 -18.75 -10.28
C PRO A 901 18.31 -19.28 -11.67
N ARG A 902 17.91 -20.52 -11.99
CA ARG A 902 18.16 -21.11 -13.32
C ARG A 902 17.35 -20.45 -14.43
N GLN A 903 16.12 -20.06 -14.11
CA GLN A 903 15.22 -19.37 -15.02
C GLN A 903 15.20 -17.88 -14.70
N LEU A 904 14.94 -17.06 -15.71
CA LEU A 904 14.66 -15.64 -15.50
C LEU A 904 13.49 -15.48 -14.53
N THR A 905 13.76 -14.75 -13.43
CA THR A 905 12.75 -14.49 -12.41
C THR A 905 12.07 -13.14 -12.64
N PRO A 906 10.82 -12.99 -12.18
CA PRO A 906 10.16 -11.71 -12.18
C PRO A 906 10.97 -10.60 -11.54
N VAL A 907 10.98 -9.43 -12.19
CA VAL A 907 11.69 -8.26 -11.67
C VAL A 907 10.85 -7.62 -10.57
N VAL A 908 11.55 -7.14 -9.56
CA VAL A 908 10.99 -6.35 -8.47
C VAL A 908 10.91 -4.89 -8.93
N LEU A 909 9.74 -4.31 -8.88
CA LEU A 909 9.42 -2.97 -9.38
C LEU A 909 9.17 -1.99 -8.23
N GLY A 910 9.64 -0.76 -8.44
CA GLY A 910 9.38 0.38 -7.58
C GLY A 910 9.96 0.27 -6.17
N HIS A 911 9.61 1.25 -5.33
CA HIS A 911 10.13 1.37 -3.97
C HIS A 911 9.52 0.37 -2.99
N HIS A 912 8.32 -0.15 -3.31
CA HIS A 912 7.58 -1.10 -2.48
C HIS A 912 8.04 -2.55 -2.67
N GLY A 913 8.86 -2.81 -3.68
CA GLY A 913 9.44 -4.12 -3.89
C GLY A 913 8.43 -5.16 -4.38
N GLU A 914 7.50 -4.75 -5.24
CA GLU A 914 6.44 -5.63 -5.78
C GLU A 914 6.81 -6.14 -7.17
N THR A 915 6.44 -7.37 -7.51
CA THR A 915 6.52 -7.84 -8.91
C THR A 915 5.36 -7.26 -9.71
N MET A 916 5.38 -7.34 -11.04
CA MET A 916 4.24 -6.94 -11.88
C MET A 916 2.94 -7.65 -11.48
N ARG A 917 3.02 -8.94 -11.12
CA ARG A 917 1.91 -9.67 -10.50
C ARG A 917 1.49 -9.09 -9.15
N GLY A 918 2.47 -8.71 -8.34
CA GLY A 918 2.23 -7.98 -7.10
C GLY A 918 1.46 -6.67 -7.33
N LEU A 919 1.77 -5.90 -8.38
CA LEU A 919 1.10 -4.62 -8.64
C LEU A 919 -0.38 -4.78 -9.04
N LEU A 920 -0.71 -5.81 -9.84
CA LEU A 920 -2.07 -6.03 -10.37
C LEU A 920 -2.97 -6.88 -9.46
N ARG A 921 -2.40 -7.84 -8.72
CA ARG A 921 -3.18 -8.76 -7.88
C ARG A 921 -3.61 -8.11 -6.56
N SER A 922 -4.90 -7.88 -6.38
CA SER A 922 -5.45 -7.48 -5.08
C SER A 922 -5.15 -8.50 -3.98
N GLY A 923 -4.49 -8.08 -2.89
CA GLY A 923 -4.12 -8.97 -1.78
C GLY A 923 -3.53 -8.26 -0.55
N PHE A 924 -3.15 -9.04 0.47
CA PHE A 924 -2.68 -8.53 1.76
C PHE A 924 -1.30 -7.81 1.68
N HIS A 925 -0.52 -8.09 0.63
CA HIS A 925 0.77 -7.47 0.32
C HIS A 925 0.94 -7.21 -1.19
N SER A 926 -0.17 -7.03 -1.90
CA SER A 926 -0.19 -6.89 -3.36
C SER A 926 -1.42 -6.08 -3.79
N GLY A 927 -1.38 -5.48 -4.96
CA GLY A 927 -2.50 -4.78 -5.59
C GLY A 927 -2.39 -3.28 -5.42
N THR A 928 -1.17 -2.72 -5.48
CA THR A 928 -0.95 -1.27 -5.40
C THR A 928 -1.82 -0.52 -6.41
N ILE A 929 -1.87 -0.98 -7.67
CA ILE A 929 -2.65 -0.34 -8.73
C ILE A 929 -4.16 -0.41 -8.42
N PRO A 930 -4.79 -1.60 -8.21
CA PRO A 930 -6.19 -1.69 -7.80
C PRO A 930 -6.53 -0.87 -6.55
N ALA A 931 -5.63 -0.83 -5.56
CA ALA A 931 -5.84 -0.09 -4.32
C ALA A 931 -5.81 1.44 -4.54
N LEU A 932 -4.92 1.94 -5.38
CA LEU A 932 -4.87 3.36 -5.76
C LEU A 932 -6.13 3.75 -6.55
N PHE A 933 -6.53 2.96 -7.55
CA PHE A 933 -7.77 3.22 -8.28
C PHE A 933 -9.03 3.08 -7.40
N LYS A 934 -9.07 2.16 -6.44
CA LYS A 934 -10.15 2.09 -5.44
C LYS A 934 -10.23 3.39 -4.61
N LYS A 935 -9.09 3.98 -4.25
CA LYS A 935 -9.05 5.27 -3.55
C LYS A 935 -9.53 6.41 -4.45
N PHE A 936 -9.14 6.42 -5.73
CA PHE A 936 -9.66 7.36 -6.73
C PHE A 936 -11.18 7.28 -6.84
N ARG A 937 -11.72 6.08 -7.11
CA ARG A 937 -13.17 5.86 -7.21
C ARG A 937 -13.90 6.24 -5.92
N ALA A 938 -13.31 5.96 -4.75
CA ALA A 938 -13.88 6.36 -3.47
C ALA A 938 -13.83 7.87 -3.20
N ALA A 939 -12.88 8.60 -3.80
CA ALA A 939 -12.83 10.06 -3.77
C ALA A 939 -13.89 10.66 -4.69
N VAL A 940 -14.00 10.17 -5.93
CA VAL A 940 -15.03 10.54 -6.92
C VAL A 940 -16.45 10.29 -6.37
N ARG A 941 -16.68 9.18 -5.65
CA ARG A 941 -17.99 8.89 -5.03
C ARG A 941 -18.37 9.86 -3.90
N ARG A 942 -17.41 10.50 -3.23
CA ARG A 942 -17.69 11.40 -2.08
C ARG A 942 -18.02 12.84 -2.48
N GLY A 943 -17.80 13.22 -3.74
CA GLY A 943 -18.08 14.55 -4.31
C GLY A 943 -17.27 14.80 -5.58
N SER A 944 -17.47 15.95 -6.24
CA SER A 944 -16.63 16.40 -7.36
C SER A 944 -15.15 16.38 -6.96
N ILE A 945 -14.27 16.01 -7.90
CA ILE A 945 -12.79 16.02 -7.75
C ILE A 945 -12.31 17.38 -7.18
N GLU A 946 -13.01 18.45 -7.52
CA GLU A 946 -12.78 19.83 -7.08
C GLU A 946 -12.84 20.02 -5.55
N GLY A 947 -13.59 19.20 -4.82
CA GLY A 947 -13.71 19.32 -3.37
C GLY A 947 -12.54 18.72 -2.58
N HIS A 948 -11.69 17.88 -3.21
CA HIS A 948 -10.65 17.09 -2.53
C HIS A 948 -9.30 17.06 -3.27
N PRO A 949 -8.75 18.19 -3.75
CA PRO A 949 -7.58 18.23 -4.64
C PRO A 949 -6.33 17.61 -4.02
N ILE A 950 -6.14 17.75 -2.70
CA ILE A 950 -4.98 17.21 -1.97
C ILE A 950 -4.98 15.67 -1.96
N ALA A 951 -6.16 15.06 -1.79
CA ALA A 951 -6.27 13.60 -1.75
C ALA A 951 -6.04 13.00 -3.14
N VAL A 952 -6.60 13.63 -4.18
CA VAL A 952 -6.46 13.23 -5.58
C VAL A 952 -5.00 13.37 -6.03
N GLY A 953 -4.36 14.52 -5.78
CA GLY A 953 -2.96 14.75 -6.15
C GLY A 953 -1.98 13.73 -5.54
N LYS A 954 -2.23 13.29 -4.29
CA LYS A 954 -1.41 12.23 -3.67
C LYS A 954 -1.56 10.89 -4.40
N ILE A 955 -2.76 10.54 -4.86
CA ILE A 955 -2.99 9.26 -5.53
C ILE A 955 -2.39 9.31 -6.95
N THR A 956 -2.54 10.44 -7.67
CA THR A 956 -1.90 10.67 -8.98
C THR A 956 -0.38 10.54 -8.89
N HIS A 957 0.24 11.18 -7.90
CA HIS A 957 1.68 11.10 -7.69
C HIS A 957 2.15 9.66 -7.46
N ASN A 958 1.45 8.90 -6.62
CA ASN A 958 1.79 7.49 -6.38
C ASN A 958 1.60 6.62 -7.64
N LEU A 959 0.66 6.94 -8.54
CA LEU A 959 0.53 6.23 -9.82
C LEU A 959 1.69 6.57 -10.75
N ALA A 960 2.08 7.84 -10.82
CA ALA A 960 3.24 8.28 -11.60
C ALA A 960 4.54 7.60 -11.14
N ASP A 961 4.72 7.38 -9.82
CA ASP A 961 5.86 6.60 -9.30
C ASP A 961 5.86 5.14 -9.81
N VAL A 962 4.68 4.52 -9.93
CA VAL A 962 4.52 3.17 -10.47
C VAL A 962 4.77 3.16 -11.99
N GLU A 963 4.25 4.15 -12.73
CA GLU A 963 4.50 4.33 -14.16
C GLU A 963 6.00 4.50 -14.44
N HIS A 964 6.69 5.31 -13.64
CA HIS A 964 8.13 5.52 -13.77
C HIS A 964 8.92 4.23 -13.53
N ALA A 965 8.58 3.46 -12.48
CA ALA A 965 9.22 2.17 -12.23
C ALA A 965 8.98 1.13 -13.35
N LEU A 966 7.81 1.18 -14.00
CA LEU A 966 7.47 0.33 -15.14
C LEU A 966 8.16 0.80 -16.43
N HIS A 967 8.35 2.10 -16.60
CA HIS A 967 9.11 2.68 -17.70
C HIS A 967 10.58 2.28 -17.61
N ASP A 968 11.16 2.38 -16.41
CA ASP A 968 12.54 1.98 -16.11
C ASP A 968 12.80 0.49 -16.37
N LEU A 969 11.81 -0.38 -16.18
CA LEU A 969 11.93 -1.79 -16.57
C LEU A 969 12.27 -1.92 -18.06
N VAL A 970 11.54 -1.23 -18.93
CA VAL A 970 11.78 -1.29 -20.38
C VAL A 970 13.05 -0.53 -20.75
N ALA A 971 13.24 0.66 -20.18
CA ALA A 971 14.36 1.55 -20.49
C ALA A 971 15.71 0.98 -20.07
N ARG A 972 15.77 0.26 -18.94
CA ARG A 972 17.02 -0.25 -18.34
C ARG A 972 17.27 -1.73 -18.63
N GLU A 973 16.27 -2.55 -18.92
CA GLU A 973 16.46 -3.99 -19.19
C GLU A 973 16.31 -4.35 -20.68
N CYS A 974 15.31 -3.78 -21.37
CA CYS A 974 14.98 -4.20 -22.74
C CYS A 974 15.71 -3.38 -23.80
N VAL A 975 15.62 -2.04 -23.73
CA VAL A 975 16.22 -1.14 -24.72
C VAL A 975 17.73 -1.34 -24.87
N PRO A 976 18.53 -1.50 -23.79
CA PRO A 976 19.97 -1.71 -23.92
C PRO A 976 20.33 -3.03 -24.60
N LEU A 977 19.51 -4.08 -24.46
CA LEU A 977 19.71 -5.34 -25.17
C LEU A 977 19.53 -5.16 -26.67
N LEU A 978 18.43 -4.53 -27.10
CA LEU A 978 18.19 -4.23 -28.52
C LEU A 978 19.29 -3.36 -29.13
N ARG A 979 19.64 -2.24 -28.48
CA ARG A 979 20.72 -1.34 -28.96
C ARG A 979 22.08 -2.03 -29.03
N GLY A 980 22.26 -3.10 -28.27
CA GLY A 980 23.51 -3.87 -28.24
C GLY A 980 23.68 -4.87 -29.38
N SER A 981 22.61 -5.20 -30.11
CA SER A 981 22.63 -6.23 -31.16
C SER A 981 23.09 -5.67 -32.52
N VAL A 982 23.85 -6.48 -33.27
CA VAL A 982 24.40 -6.07 -34.58
C VAL A 982 23.30 -5.68 -35.57
N CYS A 983 22.25 -6.50 -35.66
CA CYS A 983 21.16 -6.30 -36.62
C CYS A 983 20.26 -5.10 -36.28
N TRP A 984 20.39 -4.53 -35.06
CA TRP A 984 19.69 -3.34 -34.61
C TRP A 984 20.56 -2.07 -34.62
N LYS A 985 21.80 -2.17 -35.11
CA LYS A 985 22.71 -1.03 -35.23
C LYS A 985 22.13 0.03 -36.17
N GLY A 986 22.04 1.27 -35.68
CA GLY A 986 21.47 2.40 -36.43
C GLY A 986 19.99 2.65 -36.15
N LEU A 987 19.31 1.76 -35.41
CA LEU A 987 17.98 2.02 -34.86
C LEU A 987 18.10 2.63 -33.47
N THR A 988 17.14 3.48 -33.09
CA THR A 988 17.14 4.16 -31.79
C THR A 988 15.91 3.79 -30.94
N PRO A 989 15.76 2.50 -30.54
CA PRO A 989 14.63 2.11 -29.72
C PRO A 989 14.65 2.88 -28.38
N THR A 990 13.47 3.31 -27.93
CA THR A 990 13.25 4.04 -26.68
C THR A 990 12.02 3.48 -25.98
N ALA A 991 11.95 3.61 -24.65
CA ALA A 991 10.78 3.20 -23.89
C ALA A 991 9.70 4.29 -23.99
N SER A 992 8.50 3.93 -24.45
CA SER A 992 7.36 4.84 -24.55
C SER A 992 6.68 5.02 -23.18
N PRO A 993 5.85 6.06 -22.99
CA PRO A 993 5.07 6.26 -21.76
C PRO A 993 4.24 5.03 -21.40
N VAL A 994 4.27 4.60 -20.15
CA VAL A 994 3.50 3.44 -19.65
C VAL A 994 2.04 3.85 -19.47
N HIS A 995 1.11 2.97 -19.83
CA HIS A 995 -0.31 3.17 -19.55
C HIS A 995 -0.77 2.13 -18.54
N ILE A 996 -1.39 2.58 -17.44
CA ILE A 996 -1.85 1.72 -16.36
C ILE A 996 -3.38 1.72 -16.30
N GLY A 997 -3.96 0.55 -16.59
CA GLY A 997 -5.34 0.23 -16.26
C GLY A 997 -5.48 -0.37 -14.86
N VAL A 998 -6.70 -0.64 -14.41
CA VAL A 998 -6.94 -1.22 -13.07
C VAL A 998 -6.40 -2.66 -12.96
N GLN A 999 -6.47 -3.43 -14.04
CA GLN A 999 -6.02 -4.82 -14.14
C GLN A 999 -5.07 -5.08 -15.33
N THR A 1000 -4.62 -4.01 -15.99
CA THR A 1000 -3.80 -4.07 -17.20
C THR A 1000 -2.64 -3.10 -17.08
N ILE A 1001 -1.45 -3.49 -17.51
CA ILE A 1001 -0.30 -2.60 -17.68
C ILE A 1001 0.14 -2.68 -19.14
N GLN A 1002 0.27 -1.54 -19.81
CA GLN A 1002 0.80 -1.49 -21.17
C GLN A 1002 2.18 -0.85 -21.20
N LEU A 1003 3.17 -1.65 -21.57
CA LEU A 1003 4.56 -1.22 -21.76
C LEU A 1003 4.81 -0.89 -23.23
N GLY A 1004 5.46 0.24 -23.49
CA GLY A 1004 5.70 0.74 -24.84
C GLY A 1004 7.17 0.69 -25.26
N ILE A 1005 7.44 0.37 -26.54
CA ILE A 1005 8.75 0.59 -27.18
C ILE A 1005 8.54 1.36 -28.49
N ASP A 1006 9.14 2.56 -28.58
CA ASP A 1006 9.14 3.40 -29.77
C ASP A 1006 10.45 3.23 -30.54
N VAL A 1007 10.33 3.08 -31.86
CA VAL A 1007 11.47 3.09 -32.79
C VAL A 1007 11.22 4.22 -33.81
N PRO A 1008 11.82 5.40 -33.62
CA PRO A 1008 11.54 6.58 -34.42
C PRO A 1008 11.70 6.36 -35.93
N GLU A 1009 12.65 5.52 -36.33
CA GLU A 1009 12.94 5.20 -37.73
C GLU A 1009 11.77 4.53 -38.46
N PHE A 1010 10.82 3.93 -37.74
CA PHE A 1010 9.64 3.28 -38.30
C PHE A 1010 8.33 4.08 -38.10
N GLY A 1011 8.43 5.40 -37.90
CA GLY A 1011 7.26 6.29 -37.81
C GLY A 1011 6.69 6.46 -36.41
N GLY A 1012 7.42 6.05 -35.37
CA GLY A 1012 7.14 6.43 -33.97
C GLY A 1012 5.88 5.85 -33.33
N GLN A 1013 5.13 4.97 -34.01
CA GLN A 1013 4.04 4.23 -33.37
C GLN A 1013 4.62 3.13 -32.47
N GLY A 1014 4.55 3.35 -31.16
CA GLY A 1014 5.07 2.43 -30.16
C GLY A 1014 4.41 1.06 -30.20
N LEU A 1015 5.23 0.01 -30.19
CA LEU A 1015 4.77 -1.34 -29.85
C LEU A 1015 4.24 -1.33 -28.42
N ARG A 1016 3.04 -1.88 -28.21
CA ARG A 1016 2.46 -2.06 -26.87
C ARG A 1016 2.45 -3.53 -26.47
N VAL A 1017 3.10 -3.84 -25.35
CA VAL A 1017 3.00 -5.13 -24.66
C VAL A 1017 2.09 -4.95 -23.46
N ALA A 1018 0.88 -5.49 -23.56
CA ALA A 1018 -0.13 -5.45 -22.51
C ALA A 1018 0.00 -6.66 -21.60
N PHE A 1019 0.11 -6.43 -20.30
CA PHE A 1019 0.08 -7.43 -19.24
C PHE A 1019 -1.27 -7.36 -18.55
N ASP A 1020 -2.13 -8.33 -18.85
CA ASP A 1020 -3.47 -8.40 -18.28
C ASP A 1020 -3.52 -9.42 -17.15
N TYR A 1021 -4.08 -9.03 -16.01
CA TYR A 1021 -4.36 -9.94 -14.92
C TYR A 1021 -5.78 -10.52 -15.06
N HIS A 1022 -5.86 -11.83 -15.30
CA HIS A 1022 -7.12 -12.55 -15.46
C HIS A 1022 -7.01 -13.98 -14.93
N ASN A 1023 -8.05 -14.48 -14.25
CA ASN A 1023 -8.11 -15.83 -13.67
C ASN A 1023 -6.87 -16.22 -12.83
N ASP A 1024 -6.43 -15.30 -11.96
CA ASP A 1024 -5.23 -15.45 -11.14
C ASP A 1024 -3.90 -15.63 -11.89
N ALA A 1025 -3.87 -15.39 -13.20
CA ALA A 1025 -2.67 -15.40 -14.04
C ALA A 1025 -2.42 -14.03 -14.67
N ILE A 1026 -1.19 -13.78 -15.11
CA ILE A 1026 -0.86 -12.67 -15.99
C ILE A 1026 -0.68 -13.24 -17.40
N VAL A 1027 -1.40 -12.65 -18.35
CA VAL A 1027 -1.26 -12.95 -19.78
C VAL A 1027 -0.66 -11.74 -20.45
N ALA A 1028 0.45 -11.95 -21.18
CA ALA A 1028 1.09 -10.90 -21.96
C ALA A 1028 0.61 -10.97 -23.42
N ARG A 1029 -0.03 -9.90 -23.89
CA ARG A 1029 -0.45 -9.72 -25.27
C ARG A 1029 0.43 -8.67 -25.93
N VAL A 1030 0.92 -8.98 -27.13
CA VAL A 1030 1.68 -8.04 -27.94
C VAL A 1030 0.71 -7.47 -28.97
N ALA A 1031 0.37 -6.19 -28.86
CA ALA A 1031 -0.32 -5.49 -29.93
C ALA A 1031 0.75 -5.13 -30.97
N ALA A 1032 0.88 -5.95 -32.00
CA ALA A 1032 1.91 -5.77 -33.03
C ALA A 1032 1.58 -4.56 -33.93
N PRO A 1033 2.34 -3.47 -33.86
CA PRO A 1033 2.17 -2.35 -34.79
C PRO A 1033 2.62 -2.76 -36.20
N ALA A 1034 2.15 -2.01 -37.20
CA ALA A 1034 2.43 -2.29 -38.61
C ALA A 1034 3.93 -2.36 -38.95
N TRP A 1035 4.81 -1.74 -38.16
CA TRP A 1035 6.25 -1.78 -38.39
C TRP A 1035 6.93 -3.07 -37.97
N VAL A 1036 6.32 -3.92 -37.13
CA VAL A 1036 6.93 -5.24 -36.82
C VAL A 1036 7.12 -6.07 -38.09
N GLY A 1037 6.23 -5.91 -39.08
CA GLY A 1037 6.36 -6.52 -40.41
C GLY A 1037 7.46 -5.90 -41.29
N GLN A 1038 8.04 -4.76 -40.90
CA GLN A 1038 9.17 -4.12 -41.60
C GLN A 1038 10.53 -4.61 -41.08
N LEU A 1039 10.55 -5.38 -39.99
CA LEU A 1039 11.78 -5.95 -39.44
C LEU A 1039 12.35 -7.01 -40.38
N THR A 1040 13.68 -7.04 -40.51
CA THR A 1040 14.35 -8.18 -41.13
C THR A 1040 14.18 -9.42 -40.26
N ARG A 1041 14.40 -10.61 -40.83
CA ARG A 1041 14.30 -11.88 -40.08
C ARG A 1041 15.17 -11.88 -38.83
N ASP A 1042 16.41 -11.45 -38.94
CA ASP A 1042 17.35 -11.40 -37.81
C ASP A 1042 16.94 -10.37 -36.75
N GLN A 1043 16.36 -9.23 -37.18
CA GLN A 1043 15.82 -8.24 -36.25
C GLN A 1043 14.59 -8.78 -35.51
N HIS A 1044 13.74 -9.52 -36.21
CA HIS A 1044 12.56 -10.16 -35.65
C HIS A 1044 12.93 -11.23 -34.60
N ASP A 1045 13.97 -12.04 -34.84
CA ASP A 1045 14.43 -13.07 -33.89
C ASP A 1045 14.96 -12.44 -32.59
N VAL A 1046 15.78 -11.39 -32.70
CA VAL A 1046 16.27 -10.61 -31.54
C VAL A 1046 15.12 -9.96 -30.77
N PHE A 1047 14.16 -9.40 -31.50
CA PHE A 1047 12.99 -8.77 -30.90
C PHE A 1047 12.09 -9.78 -30.17
N HIS A 1048 11.82 -10.94 -30.78
CA HIS A 1048 11.03 -12.00 -30.15
C HIS A 1048 11.69 -12.46 -28.85
N LYS A 1049 13.00 -12.70 -28.86
CA LYS A 1049 13.73 -13.09 -27.64
C LYS A 1049 13.63 -12.02 -26.56
N MET A 1050 13.75 -10.74 -26.90
CA MET A 1050 13.55 -9.63 -25.95
C MET A 1050 12.16 -9.67 -25.31
N ILE A 1051 11.12 -9.90 -26.12
CA ILE A 1051 9.73 -10.02 -25.63
C ILE A 1051 9.58 -11.22 -24.69
N ASP A 1052 10.20 -12.36 -24.97
CA ASP A 1052 10.16 -13.54 -24.08
C ASP A 1052 10.81 -13.25 -22.72
N GLY A 1053 11.93 -12.52 -22.73
CA GLY A 1053 12.54 -12.01 -21.49
C GLY A 1053 11.62 -11.06 -20.74
N LEU A 1054 11.00 -10.09 -21.44
CA LEU A 1054 10.07 -9.13 -20.84
C LEU A 1054 8.84 -9.82 -20.24
N ARG A 1055 8.30 -10.86 -20.89
CA ARG A 1055 7.22 -11.71 -20.39
C ARG A 1055 7.61 -12.40 -19.08
N ALA A 1056 8.80 -13.03 -19.05
CA ALA A 1056 9.31 -13.69 -17.86
C ALA A 1056 9.53 -12.71 -16.70
N MET A 1057 10.12 -11.54 -16.98
CA MET A 1057 10.30 -10.46 -15.99
C MET A 1057 8.96 -9.90 -15.47
N GLY A 1058 7.93 -9.84 -16.32
CA GLY A 1058 6.57 -9.41 -15.98
C GLY A 1058 5.71 -10.47 -15.29
N SER A 1059 6.24 -11.65 -14.96
CA SER A 1059 5.47 -12.79 -14.41
C SER A 1059 4.34 -13.30 -15.32
N ALA A 1060 4.41 -13.05 -16.63
CA ALA A 1060 3.44 -13.59 -17.56
C ALA A 1060 3.67 -15.09 -17.72
N SER A 1061 2.65 -15.89 -17.41
CA SER A 1061 2.71 -17.34 -17.59
C SER A 1061 2.15 -17.71 -18.96
N THR A 1062 2.99 -18.26 -19.83
CA THR A 1062 2.54 -18.99 -21.01
C THR A 1062 2.31 -20.44 -20.62
N GLU A 1063 1.09 -20.97 -20.81
CA GLU A 1063 0.80 -22.41 -20.59
C GLU A 1063 1.68 -23.32 -21.45
N SER A 1064 2.22 -22.79 -22.56
CA SER A 1064 2.95 -23.51 -23.59
C SER A 1064 4.47 -23.45 -23.49
N GLU A 1065 5.07 -22.45 -22.83
CA GLU A 1065 6.52 -22.25 -22.81
C GLU A 1065 7.02 -21.79 -21.43
N PRO A 1066 8.02 -22.48 -20.84
CA PRO A 1066 8.63 -22.05 -19.59
C PRO A 1066 9.47 -20.79 -19.79
N ALA A 1067 9.68 -20.03 -18.71
CA ALA A 1067 10.59 -18.87 -18.73
C ALA A 1067 12.00 -19.27 -19.20
N PRO A 1068 12.71 -18.40 -19.95
CA PRO A 1068 14.02 -18.73 -20.50
C PRO A 1068 15.01 -19.13 -19.40
N GLU A 1069 15.82 -20.15 -19.65
CA GLU A 1069 16.96 -20.44 -18.80
C GLU A 1069 18.02 -19.34 -18.95
N TRP A 1070 18.68 -18.99 -17.84
CA TRP A 1070 19.67 -17.92 -17.81
C TRP A 1070 20.85 -18.19 -18.75
N ASP A 1071 21.33 -19.43 -18.82
CA ASP A 1071 22.48 -19.78 -19.65
C ASP A 1071 22.13 -19.69 -21.15
N GLU A 1072 20.92 -20.08 -21.54
CA GLU A 1072 20.39 -19.89 -22.90
C GLU A 1072 20.16 -18.42 -23.24
N TRP A 1073 19.69 -17.65 -22.25
CA TRP A 1073 19.51 -16.20 -22.37
C TRP A 1073 20.85 -15.50 -22.65
N VAL A 1074 21.88 -15.82 -21.86
CA VAL A 1074 23.24 -15.27 -22.05
C VAL A 1074 23.80 -15.67 -23.41
N LYS A 1075 23.73 -16.95 -23.76
CA LYS A 1075 24.25 -17.46 -25.03
C LYS A 1075 23.65 -16.71 -26.22
N PHE A 1076 22.33 -16.54 -26.24
CA PHE A 1076 21.66 -15.81 -27.32
C PHE A 1076 22.14 -14.36 -27.46
N TRP A 1077 22.20 -13.62 -26.35
CA TRP A 1077 22.57 -12.19 -26.39
C TRP A 1077 24.05 -11.93 -26.68
N ASP A 1078 24.92 -12.89 -26.36
CA ASP A 1078 26.33 -12.82 -26.76
C ASP A 1078 26.53 -13.20 -28.24
N GLU A 1079 25.71 -14.09 -28.80
CA GLU A 1079 25.71 -14.42 -30.25
C GLU A 1079 25.09 -13.30 -31.10
N ALA A 1080 24.14 -12.54 -30.55
CA ALA A 1080 23.50 -11.41 -31.24
C ALA A 1080 24.38 -10.13 -31.28
N ARG A 1081 25.56 -10.16 -30.65
CA ARG A 1081 26.55 -9.08 -30.57
C ARG A 1081 27.54 -9.12 -31.74
#